data_AF-A0A0J9VJU8-F1
#
_entry.id   AF-A0A0J9VJU8-F1
#
_cell.length_a   1.000
_cell.length_b   1.000
_cell.length_c   1.000
_cell.angle_alpha   90.00
_cell.angle_beta   90.00
_cell.angle_gamma   90.00
#
_symmetry.space_group_name_H-M   'P 1'
#
loop_
_entity.id
_entity.type
_entity.pdbx_description
1 polymer ?
#
loop_
_entity_poly.entity_id
_entity_poly.type
_entity_poly.pdbx_seq_one_letter_code
_entity_poly.pdbx_strand_id
1 'polypeptide(L)'
;MASLPSYQDAVSPDWLPLVAPYVSPEDYPALCGVNRRYWDVFAPRIWSRIPRSDTVTGLDDAEYDLDWLLNSVFNGVSRMRSETLSLVRVFDARSIRGTYSLSMGVNLNTKLKNAVKFLPNLNCILIDGHEDLDPSESFAEVGHQIQLLSMAGLPRVTINQALDSIWAHCLWPANLRSDTNFDVEGKLEFGCTTPDFGTWTRIVESDWSASFSHPNRHFVDAPLYDLHDTLPQESSQGLTHLNLSGNQVSSLGIMKLLTLCRGRLEQFSCDSMMLVPPLKGTMASVWWPKAAKLYGFYATHTLRPVLSSNLRVVKLHHSVVTQIPTLELEGFSSMACLHIAENILLPRAEMAFPEPFVPDMNPRVTSLTLTHVPRRSSGPLINRLVSFLKLLSTQERALFDLSSRRGPSVLAGLRHFRLEFEQDAYEGDAYIAGEIDAKQLLNSGDKGFSFFDDEAGRRPRPVRELATSPPQKRDLTEFSVSQGEQDLETEHLDIDVWVDGKSTTVKVWVGSASNESSNPMLRDYRELALHCKVHDRIGPATPAQIRAGVPSSALVFHTAWCMAIMPCRHRSATIKEPTRVELDAMKDVLSELKQFRLEGRAKYLKLQGQSASGTCPPGPPHGFWLGKLEVSTHQGTLRSKTADYWR
;
A
#
# COMPACT_ATOMS: atom_id res chain seq x y z
N MET A 1 -21.45 -9.35 18.84
CA MET A 1 -21.95 -10.01 20.07
C MET A 1 -20.80 -10.81 20.65
N ALA A 2 -20.37 -10.49 21.88
CA ALA A 2 -19.31 -11.24 22.56
C ALA A 2 -19.78 -12.67 22.88
N SER A 3 -18.88 -13.65 22.79
CA SER A 3 -19.18 -15.03 23.16
C SER A 3 -19.52 -15.13 24.65
N LEU A 4 -20.53 -15.94 24.99
CA LEU A 4 -20.90 -16.20 26.38
C LEU A 4 -19.69 -16.77 27.15
N PRO A 5 -19.49 -16.38 28.42
CA PRO A 5 -18.35 -16.81 29.23
C PRO A 5 -18.35 -18.32 29.44
N SER A 6 -17.16 -18.92 29.59
CA SER A 6 -17.03 -20.35 29.86
C SER A 6 -17.50 -20.69 31.28
N TYR A 7 -17.81 -21.96 31.57
CA TYR A 7 -18.19 -22.38 32.92
C TYR A 7 -17.08 -22.05 33.95
N GLN A 8 -15.80 -22.16 33.58
CA GLN A 8 -14.69 -21.79 34.46
C GLN A 8 -14.64 -20.28 34.76
N ASP A 9 -14.96 -19.45 33.76
CA ASP A 9 -15.08 -18.01 33.96
C ASP A 9 -16.27 -17.67 34.88
N ALA A 10 -17.39 -18.36 34.72
CA ALA A 10 -18.62 -18.13 35.49
C ALA A 10 -18.50 -18.49 36.99
N VAL A 11 -17.53 -19.34 37.38
CA VAL A 11 -17.24 -19.69 38.79
C VAL A 11 -16.08 -18.86 39.36
N SER A 12 -15.48 -17.96 38.56
CA SER A 12 -14.44 -17.03 39.05
C SER A 12 -15.02 -16.05 40.08
N PRO A 13 -14.34 -15.80 41.22
CA PRO A 13 -14.78 -14.82 42.21
C PRO A 13 -14.73 -13.36 41.69
N ASP A 14 -14.05 -13.11 40.57
CA ASP A 14 -13.97 -11.79 39.94
C ASP A 14 -14.91 -11.68 38.74
N TRP A 15 -16.18 -11.39 39.03
CA TRP A 15 -17.23 -11.26 38.01
C TRP A 15 -17.16 -9.95 37.21
N LEU A 16 -16.45 -8.93 37.72
CA LEU A 16 -16.45 -7.58 37.13
C LEU A 16 -15.88 -7.55 35.69
N PRO A 17 -14.70 -8.15 35.42
CA PRO A 17 -14.12 -8.19 34.08
C PRO A 17 -14.99 -8.95 33.05
N LEU A 18 -15.81 -9.90 33.53
CA LEU A 18 -16.71 -10.70 32.70
C LEU A 18 -17.95 -9.93 32.28
N VAL A 19 -18.50 -9.12 33.19
CA VAL A 19 -19.69 -8.29 32.91
C VAL A 19 -19.32 -7.01 32.18
N ALA A 20 -18.12 -6.47 32.37
CA ALA A 20 -17.69 -5.20 31.79
C ALA A 20 -17.93 -5.03 30.27
N PRO A 21 -17.70 -6.04 29.40
CA PRO A 21 -18.00 -5.93 27.96
C PRO A 21 -19.49 -5.81 27.61
N TYR A 22 -20.39 -6.14 28.54
CA TYR A 22 -21.84 -6.14 28.35
C TYR A 22 -22.52 -4.88 28.90
N VAL A 23 -21.78 -4.01 29.58
CA VAL A 23 -22.29 -2.75 30.13
C VAL A 23 -22.23 -1.66 29.06
N SER A 24 -23.23 -0.77 29.06
CA SER A 24 -23.26 0.36 28.12
C SER A 24 -22.05 1.30 28.34
N PRO A 25 -21.36 1.75 27.29
CA PRO A 25 -20.26 2.72 27.40
C PRO A 25 -20.64 4.04 28.11
N GLU A 26 -21.93 4.39 28.11
CA GLU A 26 -22.50 5.56 28.78
C GLU A 26 -22.41 5.46 30.31
N ASP A 27 -22.47 4.24 30.86
CA ASP A 27 -22.43 3.98 32.30
C ASP A 27 -21.01 3.91 32.87
N TYR A 28 -20.00 3.77 32.01
CA TYR A 28 -18.61 3.62 32.45
C TYR A 28 -18.10 4.77 33.34
N PRO A 29 -18.39 6.06 33.07
CA PRO A 29 -17.96 7.15 33.95
C PRO A 29 -18.56 7.05 35.36
N ALA A 30 -19.83 6.67 35.48
CA ALA A 30 -20.48 6.48 36.79
C ALA A 30 -19.87 5.29 37.54
N LEU A 31 -19.59 4.19 36.82
CA LEU A 31 -18.96 3.00 37.37
C LEU A 31 -17.54 3.25 37.87
N CYS A 32 -16.76 4.07 37.16
CA CYS A 32 -15.44 4.52 37.63
C CYS A 32 -15.47 5.28 38.95
N GLY A 33 -16.61 5.87 39.32
CA GLY A 33 -16.80 6.60 40.58
C GLY A 33 -17.14 5.72 41.79
N VAL A 34 -17.46 4.43 41.59
CA VAL A 34 -17.94 3.53 42.66
C VAL A 34 -16.84 3.20 43.66
N ASN A 35 -15.71 2.67 43.19
CA ASN A 35 -14.51 2.42 43.98
C ASN A 35 -13.30 2.17 43.07
N ARG A 36 -12.11 2.02 43.67
CA ARG A 36 -10.86 1.77 42.93
C ARG A 36 -10.90 0.51 42.06
N ARG A 37 -11.54 -0.57 42.52
CA ARG A 37 -11.67 -1.82 41.77
C ARG A 37 -12.51 -1.65 40.50
N TYR A 38 -13.60 -0.89 40.56
CA TYR A 38 -14.38 -0.55 39.36
C TYR A 38 -13.59 0.38 38.44
N TRP A 39 -12.88 1.36 39.02
CA TRP A 39 -11.99 2.22 38.24
C TRP A 39 -10.96 1.42 37.44
N ASP A 40 -10.28 0.44 38.06
CA ASP A 40 -9.26 -0.38 37.39
C ASP A 40 -9.82 -1.19 36.19
N VAL A 41 -11.11 -1.56 36.21
CA VAL A 41 -11.75 -2.35 35.14
C VAL A 41 -12.35 -1.47 34.03
N PHE A 42 -12.98 -0.36 34.39
CA PHE A 42 -13.72 0.49 33.46
C PHE A 42 -12.90 1.67 32.93
N ALA A 43 -11.95 2.22 33.70
CA ALA A 43 -11.14 3.36 33.26
C ALA A 43 -10.27 3.03 32.02
N PRO A 44 -9.62 1.86 31.90
CA PRO A 44 -8.90 1.52 30.67
C PRO A 44 -9.81 1.45 29.44
N ARG A 45 -11.07 1.05 29.61
CA ARG A 45 -12.07 1.00 28.53
C ARG A 45 -12.55 2.39 28.11
N ILE A 46 -12.52 3.37 29.02
CA ILE A 46 -12.82 4.77 28.74
C ILE A 46 -11.64 5.48 28.07
N TRP A 47 -10.44 5.32 28.64
CA TRP A 47 -9.28 6.16 28.35
C TRP A 47 -8.30 5.54 27.36
N SER A 48 -8.46 4.28 26.97
CA SER A 48 -7.56 3.63 25.99
C SER A 48 -7.52 4.33 24.63
N ARG A 49 -8.60 5.03 24.24
CA ARG A 49 -8.73 5.74 22.97
C ARG A 49 -9.19 7.19 23.17
N ILE A 50 -8.49 8.12 22.55
CA ILE A 50 -8.79 9.55 22.58
C ILE A 50 -8.74 10.12 21.16
N PRO A 51 -9.69 10.97 20.74
CA PRO A 51 -10.99 11.22 21.35
C PRO A 51 -11.94 10.00 21.32
N ARG A 52 -12.93 10.00 22.23
CA ARG A 52 -13.94 8.93 22.34
C ARG A 52 -14.99 9.12 21.25
N SER A 53 -15.22 8.10 20.41
CA SER A 53 -16.36 8.08 19.48
C SER A 53 -17.70 7.80 20.16
N ASP A 54 -17.70 7.17 21.33
CA ASP A 54 -18.94 6.56 21.88
C ASP A 54 -19.68 7.47 22.87
N THR A 55 -19.12 8.61 23.23
CA THR A 55 -19.85 9.72 23.90
C THR A 55 -20.56 10.64 22.90
N VAL A 56 -20.52 10.31 21.60
CA VAL A 56 -20.94 11.17 20.47
C VAL A 56 -22.37 10.85 20.00
N THR A 57 -23.04 9.84 20.57
CA THR A 57 -24.38 9.39 20.13
C THR A 57 -25.56 10.04 20.86
N GLY A 58 -25.33 11.09 21.65
CA GLY A 58 -26.36 11.68 22.52
C GLY A 58 -26.81 13.12 22.24
N LEU A 59 -26.22 13.82 21.26
CA LEU A 59 -26.56 15.22 20.97
C LEU A 59 -26.71 15.42 19.46
N ASP A 60 -27.95 15.63 19.02
CA ASP A 60 -28.31 16.05 17.68
C ASP A 60 -27.49 17.28 17.23
N ASP A 61 -26.95 17.23 16.01
CA ASP A 61 -26.62 18.37 15.15
C ASP A 61 -25.61 19.44 15.62
N ALA A 62 -24.53 19.07 16.33
CA ALA A 62 -23.35 19.95 16.46
C ALA A 62 -22.06 19.25 16.01
N GLU A 63 -21.60 19.58 14.80
CA GLU A 63 -20.28 19.27 14.27
C GLU A 63 -19.17 19.60 15.30
N TYR A 64 -18.46 18.58 15.79
CA TYR A 64 -17.29 18.81 16.64
C TYR A 64 -16.08 19.20 15.78
N ASP A 65 -15.80 20.49 15.74
CA ASP A 65 -14.67 21.10 15.05
C ASP A 65 -13.32 20.86 15.78
N LEU A 66 -12.21 21.07 15.09
CA LEU A 66 -10.84 20.99 15.59
C LEU A 66 -10.61 21.87 16.84
N ASP A 67 -11.42 22.92 17.01
CA ASP A 67 -11.48 23.75 18.21
C ASP A 67 -11.83 22.97 19.49
N TRP A 68 -12.70 21.96 19.40
CA TRP A 68 -13.01 21.10 20.54
C TRP A 68 -11.80 20.22 20.92
N LEU A 69 -11.13 19.64 19.92
CA LEU A 69 -9.91 18.85 20.13
C LEU A 69 -8.82 19.70 20.80
N LEU A 70 -8.61 20.91 20.29
CA LEU A 70 -7.66 21.87 20.83
C LEU A 70 -7.96 22.25 22.28
N ASN A 71 -9.21 22.64 22.56
CA ASN A 71 -9.55 23.27 23.84
C ASN A 71 -9.91 22.28 24.93
N SER A 72 -10.46 21.13 24.57
CA SER A 72 -10.92 20.12 25.53
C SER A 72 -9.92 18.99 25.71
N VAL A 73 -9.36 18.45 24.60
CA VAL A 73 -8.45 17.32 24.66
C VAL A 73 -7.02 17.80 24.95
N PHE A 74 -6.41 18.61 24.09
CA PHE A 74 -4.99 18.96 24.27
C PHE A 74 -4.73 19.82 25.51
N ASN A 75 -5.57 20.81 25.80
CA ASN A 75 -5.44 21.58 27.06
C ASN A 75 -5.77 20.71 28.30
N GLY A 76 -6.66 19.72 28.14
CA GLY A 76 -7.09 18.85 29.23
C GLY A 76 -6.03 17.82 29.63
N VAL A 77 -5.29 17.27 28.65
CA VAL A 77 -4.26 16.24 28.86
C VAL A 77 -3.21 16.68 29.89
N SER A 78 -2.75 17.94 29.84
CA SER A 78 -1.78 18.45 30.83
C SER A 78 -2.33 18.59 32.26
N ARG A 79 -3.66 18.58 32.43
CA ARG A 79 -4.35 18.70 33.73
C ARG A 79 -4.82 17.37 34.29
N MET A 80 -4.72 16.28 33.51
CA MET A 80 -5.13 14.95 33.94
C MET A 80 -4.07 14.29 34.82
N ARG A 81 -4.51 13.34 35.66
CA ARG A 81 -3.61 12.56 36.51
C ARG A 81 -2.74 11.63 35.65
N SER A 82 -1.49 11.44 36.06
CA SER A 82 -0.54 10.56 35.36
C SER A 82 -1.05 9.12 35.25
N GLU A 83 -1.78 8.62 36.26
CA GLU A 83 -2.39 7.28 36.21
C GLU A 83 -3.48 7.14 35.15
N THR A 84 -4.18 8.23 34.80
CA THR A 84 -5.17 8.23 33.72
C THR A 84 -4.48 8.32 32.36
N LEU A 85 -3.46 9.15 32.25
CA LEU A 85 -2.71 9.36 31.00
C LEU A 85 -1.94 8.09 30.58
N SER A 86 -1.49 7.28 31.53
CA SER A 86 -0.85 5.99 31.25
C SER A 86 -1.81 4.94 30.70
N LEU A 87 -3.13 5.14 30.79
CA LEU A 87 -4.12 4.24 30.18
C LEU A 87 -4.30 4.48 28.68
N VAL A 88 -3.91 5.66 28.18
CA VAL A 88 -4.10 6.05 26.78
C VAL A 88 -3.13 5.30 25.89
N ARG A 89 -3.67 4.58 24.89
CA ARG A 89 -2.90 3.81 23.92
C ARG A 89 -3.10 4.29 22.48
N VAL A 90 -4.31 4.74 22.17
CA VAL A 90 -4.74 5.11 20.82
C VAL A 90 -5.12 6.59 20.78
N PHE A 91 -4.53 7.33 19.85
CA PHE A 91 -5.00 8.64 19.43
C PHE A 91 -5.73 8.52 18.09
N ASP A 92 -7.03 8.82 18.03
CA ASP A 92 -7.87 8.67 16.83
C ASP A 92 -8.66 9.94 16.50
N ALA A 93 -8.11 10.75 15.59
CA ALA A 93 -8.73 11.98 15.13
C ALA A 93 -9.74 11.77 13.98
N ARG A 94 -9.93 10.55 13.46
CA ARG A 94 -10.71 10.31 12.22
C ARG A 94 -12.20 10.66 12.34
N SER A 95 -12.74 10.69 13.56
CA SER A 95 -14.14 11.05 13.82
C SER A 95 -14.38 12.57 13.90
N ILE A 96 -13.32 13.37 13.96
CA ILE A 96 -13.40 14.83 14.07
C ILE A 96 -13.70 15.39 12.68
N ARG A 97 -14.69 16.29 12.58
CA ARG A 97 -15.09 16.92 11.32
C ARG A 97 -15.15 18.43 11.50
N GLY A 98 -14.49 19.17 10.62
CA GLY A 98 -14.50 20.63 10.64
C GLY A 98 -13.37 21.21 9.77
N THR A 99 -13.58 22.40 9.23
CA THR A 99 -12.58 23.14 8.44
C THR A 99 -11.94 24.24 9.28
N TYR A 100 -10.62 24.29 9.25
CA TYR A 100 -9.81 25.28 9.93
C TYR A 100 -10.17 26.74 9.62
N SER A 101 -10.20 27.59 10.65
CA SER A 101 -10.01 29.04 10.49
C SER A 101 -8.50 29.35 10.43
N LEU A 102 -8.06 30.04 9.37
CA LEU A 102 -6.66 30.31 8.98
C LEU A 102 -5.75 30.95 10.06
N SER A 103 -6.27 31.32 11.23
CA SER A 103 -5.53 32.02 12.29
C SER A 103 -4.90 31.12 13.37
N MET A 104 -5.08 29.78 13.33
CA MET A 104 -4.70 28.89 14.45
C MET A 104 -3.78 27.69 14.13
N GLY A 105 -3.35 27.45 12.87
CA GLY A 105 -2.61 26.24 12.46
C GLY A 105 -1.29 25.97 13.22
N VAL A 106 -0.51 27.00 13.54
CA VAL A 106 0.78 26.86 14.25
C VAL A 106 0.62 26.39 15.70
N ASN A 107 -0.56 26.60 16.31
CA ASN A 107 -0.83 26.22 17.70
C ASN A 107 -1.16 24.73 17.83
N LEU A 108 -1.69 24.08 16.80
CA LEU A 108 -2.23 22.73 16.89
C LEU A 108 -1.16 21.64 16.87
N ASN A 109 -0.20 21.67 15.95
CA ASN A 109 0.89 20.69 15.93
C ASN A 109 1.81 20.83 17.15
N THR A 110 2.05 22.06 17.61
CA THR A 110 2.75 22.33 18.87
C THR A 110 1.99 21.73 20.07
N LYS A 111 0.66 21.88 20.10
CA LYS A 111 -0.18 21.31 21.17
C LYS A 111 -0.31 19.80 21.07
N LEU A 112 -0.36 19.22 19.87
CA LEU A 112 -0.33 17.78 19.64
C LEU A 112 0.97 17.21 20.18
N LYS A 113 2.12 17.80 19.81
CA LYS A 113 3.44 17.43 20.34
C LYS A 113 3.47 17.48 21.86
N ASN A 114 3.01 18.58 22.46
CA ASN A 114 2.93 18.72 23.91
C ASN A 114 2.00 17.67 24.54
N ALA A 115 0.85 17.37 23.93
CA ALA A 115 -0.10 16.40 24.45
C ALA A 115 0.49 14.98 24.40
N VAL A 116 1.08 14.60 23.27
CA VAL A 116 1.70 13.30 23.03
C VAL A 116 2.84 13.03 24.00
N LYS A 117 3.62 14.05 24.38
CA LYS A 117 4.65 13.97 25.42
C LYS A 117 4.14 13.47 26.77
N PHE A 118 2.89 13.75 27.13
CA PHE A 118 2.29 13.33 28.39
C PHE A 118 1.65 11.93 28.32
N LEU A 119 1.72 11.24 27.17
CA LEU A 119 1.11 9.93 26.94
C LEU A 119 2.19 8.82 26.83
N PRO A 120 2.67 8.27 27.97
CA PRO A 120 3.82 7.37 27.99
C PRO A 120 3.56 6.00 27.34
N ASN A 121 2.29 5.60 27.19
CA ASN A 121 1.90 4.30 26.63
C ASN A 121 1.19 4.42 25.26
N LEU A 122 1.29 5.59 24.62
CA LEU A 122 0.72 5.82 23.29
C LEU A 122 1.48 4.99 22.25
N ASN A 123 0.78 4.05 21.61
CA ASN A 123 1.36 3.16 20.60
C ASN A 123 0.65 3.25 19.24
N CYS A 124 -0.46 3.99 19.13
CA CYS A 124 -1.28 4.06 17.94
C CYS A 124 -1.73 5.49 17.66
N ILE A 125 -1.50 5.98 16.43
CA ILE A 125 -1.89 7.31 15.96
C ILE A 125 -2.68 7.18 14.65
N LEU A 126 -3.90 7.70 14.62
CA LEU A 126 -4.82 7.67 13.47
C LEU A 126 -5.30 9.10 13.18
N ILE A 127 -4.83 9.69 12.09
CA ILE A 127 -5.10 11.09 11.73
C ILE A 127 -5.64 11.27 10.31
N ASP A 128 -6.28 10.23 9.78
CA ASP A 128 -6.73 10.19 8.39
C ASP A 128 -7.61 11.42 8.03
N GLY A 129 -7.31 12.03 6.88
CA GLY A 129 -8.09 13.12 6.26
C GLY A 129 -7.89 14.51 6.86
N HIS A 130 -6.97 14.69 7.82
CA HIS A 130 -6.72 15.97 8.47
C HIS A 130 -5.49 16.68 7.91
N GLU A 131 -5.71 17.64 7.00
CA GLU A 131 -4.62 18.38 6.33
C GLU A 131 -3.70 19.15 7.31
N ASP A 132 -4.25 19.58 8.44
CA ASP A 132 -3.60 20.44 9.42
C ASP A 132 -2.89 19.69 10.56
N LEU A 133 -3.16 18.39 10.73
CA LEU A 133 -2.51 17.55 11.75
C LEU A 133 -1.26 16.90 11.17
N ASP A 134 -0.10 17.28 11.70
CA ASP A 134 1.18 16.70 11.37
C ASP A 134 1.89 16.15 12.63
N PRO A 135 2.01 14.81 12.77
CA PRO A 135 2.67 14.18 13.91
C PRO A 135 4.20 14.18 13.79
N SER A 136 4.77 14.67 12.67
CA SER A 136 6.21 14.68 12.38
C SER A 136 7.07 15.16 13.55
N GLU A 137 6.71 16.30 14.13
CA GLU A 137 7.47 16.91 15.24
C GLU A 137 7.35 16.13 16.56
N SER A 138 6.35 15.26 16.68
CA SER A 138 6.11 14.42 17.87
C SER A 138 6.92 13.12 17.80
N PHE A 139 7.28 12.65 16.61
CA PHE A 139 7.99 11.38 16.45
C PHE A 139 9.38 11.37 17.09
N ALA A 140 10.05 12.51 17.20
CA ALA A 140 11.33 12.59 17.93
C ALA A 140 11.21 12.15 19.41
N GLU A 141 10.02 12.31 20.02
CA GLU A 141 9.79 11.99 21.43
C GLU A 141 9.12 10.62 21.63
N VAL A 142 8.18 10.24 20.74
CA VAL A 142 7.36 9.02 20.89
C VAL A 142 7.53 8.00 19.75
N GLY A 143 8.37 8.26 18.76
CA GLY A 143 8.52 7.40 17.58
C GLY A 143 8.88 5.96 17.90
N HIS A 144 9.58 5.73 19.01
CA HIS A 144 10.08 4.42 19.43
C HIS A 144 9.02 3.51 20.07
N GLN A 145 7.91 4.09 20.53
CA GLN A 145 6.78 3.38 21.14
C GLN A 145 5.59 3.23 20.17
N ILE A 146 5.59 3.94 19.05
CA ILE A 146 4.52 3.86 18.05
C ILE A 146 4.66 2.57 17.24
N GLN A 147 3.60 1.75 17.30
CA GLN A 147 3.47 0.51 16.55
C GLN A 147 2.55 0.67 15.35
N LEU A 148 1.50 1.49 15.47
CA LEU A 148 0.50 1.69 14.42
C LEU A 148 0.37 3.16 14.06
N LEU A 149 0.54 3.48 12.78
CA LEU A 149 0.36 4.81 12.23
C LEU A 149 -0.55 4.79 11.00
N SER A 150 -1.64 5.55 11.05
CA SER A 150 -2.52 5.80 9.91
C SER A 150 -2.56 7.29 9.60
N MET A 151 -2.15 7.63 8.38
CA MET A 151 -2.08 8.99 7.86
C MET A 151 -2.68 9.02 6.45
N ALA A 152 -3.89 8.46 6.31
CA ALA A 152 -4.52 8.36 5.00
C ALA A 152 -5.14 9.70 4.57
N GLY A 153 -5.13 10.01 3.27
CA GLY A 153 -5.79 11.21 2.72
C GLY A 153 -5.13 12.55 3.05
N LEU A 154 -3.84 12.58 3.42
CA LEU A 154 -3.09 13.79 3.70
C LEU A 154 -2.52 14.46 2.43
N PRO A 155 -2.35 15.80 2.43
CA PRO A 155 -1.71 16.54 1.35
C PRO A 155 -0.25 16.12 1.12
N ARG A 156 0.24 16.33 -0.11
CA ARG A 156 1.59 15.94 -0.53
C ARG A 156 2.72 16.58 0.28
N VAL A 157 2.53 17.82 0.76
CA VAL A 157 3.59 18.54 1.50
C VAL A 157 3.77 17.91 2.87
N THR A 158 2.68 17.77 3.63
CA THR A 158 2.64 17.16 4.96
C THR A 158 3.18 15.73 4.93
N ILE A 159 2.77 14.92 3.95
CA ILE A 159 3.19 13.52 3.91
C ILE A 159 4.69 13.34 3.63
N ASN A 160 5.32 14.18 2.80
CA ASN A 160 6.75 14.05 2.55
C ASN A 160 7.57 14.40 3.80
N GLN A 161 7.18 15.43 4.54
CA GLN A 161 7.81 15.79 5.82
C GLN A 161 7.62 14.69 6.88
N ALA A 162 6.43 14.11 6.93
CA ALA A 162 6.12 12.97 7.80
C ALA A 162 6.93 11.73 7.45
N LEU A 163 7.13 11.43 6.17
CA LEU A 163 7.94 10.28 5.74
C LEU A 163 9.40 10.41 6.18
N ASP A 164 10.00 11.60 6.08
CA ASP A 164 11.37 11.83 6.54
C ASP A 164 11.48 11.71 8.08
N SER A 165 10.44 12.12 8.81
CA SER A 165 10.39 12.03 10.28
C SER A 165 10.13 10.60 10.77
N ILE A 166 9.24 9.86 10.10
CA ILE A 166 9.02 8.42 10.34
C ILE A 166 10.31 7.65 10.13
N TRP A 167 11.03 7.98 9.06
CA TRP A 167 12.34 7.42 8.78
C TRP A 167 13.32 7.68 9.92
N ALA A 168 13.45 8.93 10.37
CA ALA A 168 14.43 9.30 11.38
C ALA A 168 14.14 8.75 12.78
N HIS A 169 12.86 8.58 13.14
CA HIS A 169 12.48 8.38 14.55
C HIS A 169 11.61 7.15 14.83
N CYS A 170 10.88 6.63 13.84
CA CYS A 170 9.98 5.47 14.01
C CYS A 170 10.58 4.18 13.45
N LEU A 171 11.51 4.29 12.50
CA LEU A 171 12.16 3.18 11.81
C LEU A 171 13.62 3.06 12.25
N TRP A 172 13.88 2.22 13.25
CA TRP A 172 15.24 1.97 13.70
C TRP A 172 15.95 0.94 12.83
N PRO A 173 17.20 1.22 12.39
CA PRO A 173 17.95 0.35 11.50
C PRO A 173 18.57 -0.85 12.23
N ALA A 174 17.74 -1.73 12.80
CA ALA A 174 18.17 -3.06 13.20
C ALA A 174 17.93 -4.00 12.01
N ASN A 175 18.98 -4.57 11.43
CA ASN A 175 18.83 -5.66 10.47
C ASN A 175 18.28 -6.87 11.23
N LEU A 176 17.03 -7.23 10.98
CA LEU A 176 16.41 -8.41 11.59
C LEU A 176 16.93 -9.73 11.00
N ARG A 177 17.87 -9.68 10.06
CA ARG A 177 18.37 -10.86 9.32
C ARG A 177 19.88 -10.87 9.23
N SER A 178 20.43 -12.06 9.43
CA SER A 178 21.80 -12.45 9.12
C SER A 178 21.88 -13.03 7.70
N ASP A 179 23.08 -13.12 7.15
CA ASP A 179 23.34 -13.69 5.81
C ASP A 179 23.12 -15.22 5.75
N THR A 180 22.64 -15.85 6.83
CA THR A 180 22.46 -17.31 6.92
C THR A 180 21.41 -17.86 5.96
N ASN A 181 20.47 -17.02 5.52
CA ASN A 181 19.41 -17.41 4.58
C ASN A 181 19.72 -16.98 3.13
N PHE A 182 20.98 -16.71 2.78
CA PHE A 182 21.36 -16.23 1.44
C PHE A 182 20.79 -17.09 0.31
N ASP A 183 20.87 -18.41 0.41
CA ASP A 183 20.38 -19.31 -0.64
C ASP A 183 18.85 -19.21 -0.82
N VAL A 184 18.11 -18.93 0.25
CA VAL A 184 16.63 -18.85 0.25
C VAL A 184 16.14 -17.46 -0.14
N GLU A 185 16.70 -16.41 0.47
CA GLU A 185 16.16 -15.05 0.46
C GLU A 185 17.07 -14.05 -0.25
N GLY A 186 18.34 -14.40 -0.51
CA GLY A 186 19.39 -13.47 -0.90
C GLY A 186 19.99 -12.75 0.32
N LYS A 187 20.94 -11.85 0.06
CA LYS A 187 21.59 -11.01 1.09
C LYS A 187 21.51 -9.54 0.70
N LEU A 188 21.63 -8.66 1.67
CA LEU A 188 21.75 -7.22 1.43
C LEU A 188 23.21 -6.81 1.39
N GLU A 189 23.61 -6.13 0.33
CA GLU A 189 24.87 -5.39 0.27
C GLU A 189 24.60 -3.90 0.47
N PHE A 190 25.39 -3.28 1.35
CA PHE A 190 25.30 -1.87 1.69
C PHE A 190 26.36 -1.11 0.89
N GLY A 191 25.93 -0.10 0.15
CA GLY A 191 26.80 0.78 -0.61
C GLY A 191 27.04 2.12 0.09
N CYS A 192 27.56 3.08 -0.68
CA CYS A 192 27.78 4.45 -0.20
C CYS A 192 26.46 5.16 0.17
N THR A 193 26.50 6.13 1.06
CA THR A 193 25.34 6.98 1.34
C THR A 193 25.07 7.92 0.16
N THR A 194 23.81 8.01 -0.25
CA THR A 194 23.31 8.97 -1.26
C THR A 194 22.29 9.90 -0.60
N PRO A 195 22.07 11.11 -1.13
CA PRO A 195 21.15 12.08 -0.51
C PRO A 195 19.70 11.60 -0.60
N ASP A 196 19.36 10.93 -1.71
CA ASP A 196 17.99 10.52 -1.99
C ASP A 196 17.59 9.22 -1.29
N PHE A 197 18.53 8.28 -1.08
CA PHE A 197 18.23 6.95 -0.52
C PHE A 197 18.94 6.63 0.80
N GLY A 198 19.75 7.55 1.34
CA GLY A 198 20.65 7.23 2.46
C GLY A 198 21.67 6.19 2.03
N THR A 199 22.14 5.35 2.96
CA THR A 199 22.99 4.18 2.65
C THR A 199 22.20 3.23 1.76
N TRP A 200 22.51 3.23 0.45
CA TRP A 200 21.74 2.40 -0.46
C TRP A 200 22.01 0.93 -0.18
N THR A 201 20.98 0.12 -0.40
CA THR A 201 21.06 -1.33 -0.27
C THR A 201 20.73 -1.96 -1.60
N ARG A 202 21.42 -3.05 -1.89
CA ARG A 202 21.15 -3.89 -3.05
C ARG A 202 20.94 -5.32 -2.58
N ILE A 203 19.98 -5.99 -3.19
CA ILE A 203 19.78 -7.42 -3.01
C ILE A 203 20.78 -8.14 -3.92
N VAL A 204 21.62 -8.97 -3.31
CA VAL A 204 22.40 -9.97 -4.03
C VAL A 204 21.67 -11.30 -3.93
N GLU A 205 21.38 -11.87 -5.08
CA GLU A 205 20.57 -13.07 -5.20
C GLU A 205 21.47 -14.28 -5.48
N SER A 206 21.20 -15.39 -4.80
CA SER A 206 21.57 -16.73 -5.27
C SER A 206 20.63 -17.16 -6.41
N ASP A 207 21.01 -18.18 -7.17
CA ASP A 207 20.17 -18.77 -8.23
C ASP A 207 18.78 -19.20 -7.71
N TRP A 208 18.73 -19.69 -6.48
CA TRP A 208 17.50 -20.20 -5.85
C TRP A 208 16.63 -19.07 -5.31
N SER A 209 17.26 -18.01 -4.80
CA SER A 209 16.55 -16.82 -4.30
C SER A 209 16.01 -15.96 -5.44
N ALA A 210 16.70 -15.88 -6.58
CA ALA A 210 16.28 -15.15 -7.78
C ALA A 210 15.10 -15.83 -8.49
N SER A 211 15.12 -17.16 -8.55
CA SER A 211 14.04 -17.95 -9.17
C SER A 211 12.89 -18.28 -8.22
N PHE A 212 13.04 -17.92 -6.94
CA PHE A 212 12.17 -18.32 -5.84
C PHE A 212 11.86 -19.83 -5.88
N SER A 213 12.88 -20.68 -5.97
CA SER A 213 12.71 -22.14 -6.14
C SER A 213 13.29 -22.97 -5.00
N HIS A 214 13.81 -22.32 -3.94
CA HIS A 214 14.43 -23.02 -2.82
C HIS A 214 13.43 -23.96 -2.10
N PRO A 215 13.73 -25.25 -1.86
CA PRO A 215 12.85 -26.20 -1.16
C PRO A 215 12.44 -25.74 0.25
N ASN A 216 13.39 -25.16 0.99
CA ASN A 216 13.15 -24.66 2.35
C ASN A 216 12.46 -23.30 2.46
N ARG A 217 12.05 -22.68 1.34
CA ARG A 217 11.44 -21.33 1.32
C ARG A 217 10.17 -21.19 2.15
N HIS A 218 9.45 -22.30 2.34
CA HIS A 218 8.15 -22.32 3.01
C HIS A 218 8.28 -22.72 4.48
N PHE A 219 9.47 -23.01 4.98
CA PHE A 219 9.64 -23.28 6.40
C PHE A 219 9.68 -21.98 7.20
N VAL A 220 9.12 -22.02 8.40
CA VAL A 220 9.26 -20.94 9.36
C VAL A 220 10.72 -20.93 9.83
N ASP A 221 11.27 -19.73 10.01
CA ASP A 221 12.60 -19.58 10.57
C ASP A 221 12.66 -20.18 11.98
N ALA A 222 13.80 -20.77 12.33
CA ALA A 222 14.03 -21.18 13.70
C ALA A 222 13.93 -19.93 14.60
N PRO A 223 13.18 -19.98 15.73
CA PRO A 223 13.18 -18.87 16.66
C PRO A 223 14.62 -18.60 17.09
N LEU A 224 15.04 -17.33 17.04
CA LEU A 224 16.29 -16.91 17.67
C LEU A 224 16.13 -17.16 19.17
N TYR A 225 16.73 -18.24 19.66
CA TYR A 225 16.96 -18.41 21.08
C TYR A 225 18.06 -17.43 21.46
N ASP A 226 17.67 -16.28 22.01
CA ASP A 226 18.62 -15.35 22.59
C ASP A 226 19.18 -15.98 23.86
N LEU A 227 20.47 -16.29 23.88
CA LEU A 227 21.17 -16.85 25.05
C LEU A 227 21.30 -15.81 26.18
N HIS A 228 20.78 -14.59 25.99
CA HIS A 228 20.79 -13.49 26.93
C HIS A 228 19.39 -13.06 27.37
N ASP A 229 18.58 -14.02 27.84
CA ASP A 229 17.28 -13.77 28.47
C ASP A 229 17.43 -13.27 29.94
N THR A 230 18.39 -12.38 30.20
CA THR A 230 18.65 -11.78 31.54
C THR A 230 18.60 -10.26 31.58
N LEU A 231 18.16 -9.61 30.50
CA LEU A 231 17.81 -8.20 30.54
C LEU A 231 16.36 -8.06 30.05
N PRO A 232 15.52 -7.24 30.70
CA PRO A 232 14.18 -6.96 30.19
C PRO A 232 14.37 -6.43 28.76
N GLN A 233 13.88 -7.20 27.80
CA GLN A 233 13.81 -6.86 26.39
C GLN A 233 13.30 -5.42 26.31
N GLU A 234 14.17 -4.47 25.98
CA GLU A 234 13.80 -3.05 25.93
C GLU A 234 12.58 -2.93 25.01
N SER A 235 11.46 -2.52 25.60
CA SER A 235 10.12 -2.55 25.03
C SER A 235 9.91 -1.45 23.98
N SER A 236 10.87 -1.28 23.07
CA SER A 236 10.81 -0.33 21.96
C SER A 236 10.43 -1.07 20.67
N GLN A 237 9.16 -1.50 20.62
CA GLN A 237 8.55 -2.03 19.40
C GLN A 237 8.22 -0.83 18.50
N GLY A 238 9.15 -0.48 17.60
CA GLY A 238 8.94 0.54 16.58
C GLY A 238 7.81 0.17 15.60
N LEU A 239 7.65 0.98 14.55
CA LEU A 239 6.48 0.89 13.66
C LEU A 239 6.33 -0.50 13.00
N THR A 240 5.18 -1.15 13.22
CA THR A 240 4.81 -2.44 12.64
C THR A 240 3.63 -2.34 11.67
N HIS A 241 2.76 -1.35 11.83
CA HIS A 241 1.55 -1.16 11.03
C HIS A 241 1.53 0.26 10.45
N LEU A 242 1.48 0.37 9.12
CA LEU A 242 1.52 1.67 8.44
C LEU A 242 0.47 1.76 7.33
N ASN A 243 -0.38 2.78 7.40
CA ASN A 243 -1.37 3.12 6.37
C ASN A 243 -1.14 4.52 5.79
N LEU A 244 -0.85 4.57 4.49
CA LEU A 244 -0.58 5.75 3.68
C LEU A 244 -1.56 5.87 2.48
N SER A 245 -2.72 5.24 2.57
CA SER A 245 -3.72 5.24 1.49
C SER A 245 -4.33 6.63 1.26
N GLY A 246 -4.81 6.95 0.07
CA GLY A 246 -5.40 8.25 -0.28
C GLY A 246 -4.41 9.42 -0.33
N ASN A 247 -3.12 9.17 -0.18
CA ASN A 247 -2.08 10.19 -0.24
C ASN A 247 -1.51 10.36 -1.66
N GLN A 248 -0.83 11.48 -1.91
CA GLN A 248 -0.08 11.69 -3.16
C GLN A 248 1.40 11.27 -3.05
N VAL A 249 1.67 10.16 -2.39
CA VAL A 249 3.04 9.65 -2.25
C VAL A 249 3.50 9.04 -3.58
N SER A 250 4.75 9.31 -3.95
CA SER A 250 5.35 8.71 -5.14
C SER A 250 5.71 7.24 -4.90
N SER A 251 5.60 6.40 -5.92
CA SER A 251 6.04 5.00 -5.89
C SER A 251 7.49 4.82 -5.41
N LEU A 252 8.39 5.71 -5.85
CA LEU A 252 9.80 5.73 -5.45
C LEU A 252 10.00 6.12 -3.98
N GLY A 253 9.09 6.93 -3.42
CA GLY A 253 9.06 7.25 -2.00
C GLY A 253 8.66 6.05 -1.15
N ILE A 254 7.67 5.27 -1.61
CA ILE A 254 7.29 4.01 -0.96
C ILE A 254 8.39 2.95 -1.10
N MET A 255 9.04 2.87 -2.27
CA MET A 255 10.20 1.99 -2.46
C MET A 255 11.30 2.33 -1.46
N LYS A 256 11.65 3.61 -1.31
CA LYS A 256 12.60 4.07 -0.30
C LYS A 256 12.14 3.64 1.10
N LEU A 257 10.90 3.93 1.48
CA LEU A 257 10.36 3.59 2.80
C LEU A 257 10.48 2.08 3.10
N LEU A 258 10.03 1.21 2.19
CA LEU A 258 10.04 -0.24 2.42
C LEU A 258 11.45 -0.82 2.51
N THR A 259 12.38 -0.34 1.67
CA THR A 259 13.80 -0.71 1.74
C THR A 259 14.41 -0.34 3.09
N LEU A 260 13.95 0.75 3.67
CA LEU A 260 14.45 1.36 4.87
C LEU A 260 13.83 0.78 6.16
N CYS A 261 12.63 0.21 6.09
CA CYS A 261 11.95 -0.45 7.23
C CYS A 261 12.65 -1.72 7.75
N ARG A 262 13.57 -2.31 6.97
CA ARG A 262 14.40 -3.49 7.34
C ARG A 262 13.61 -4.62 8.00
N GLY A 263 12.41 -4.89 7.48
CA GLY A 263 11.60 -6.04 7.86
C GLY A 263 10.69 -5.86 9.06
N ARG A 264 10.60 -4.67 9.67
CA ARG A 264 9.75 -4.43 10.86
C ARG A 264 8.26 -4.38 10.59
N LEU A 265 7.87 -3.91 9.39
CA LEU A 265 6.47 -3.79 9.04
C LEU A 265 5.83 -5.17 8.91
N GLU A 266 4.75 -5.37 9.66
CA GLU A 266 3.85 -6.51 9.56
C GLU A 266 2.67 -6.22 8.64
N GLN A 267 2.18 -4.97 8.66
CA GLN A 267 1.08 -4.52 7.84
C GLN A 267 1.42 -3.22 7.13
N PHE A 268 1.22 -3.20 5.81
CA PHE A 268 1.46 -2.03 4.98
C PHE A 268 0.30 -1.77 4.01
N SER A 269 -0.20 -0.55 4.00
CA SER A 269 -1.29 -0.12 3.11
C SER A 269 -0.96 1.17 2.40
N CYS A 270 -1.04 1.17 1.08
CA CYS A 270 -1.01 2.37 0.24
C CYS A 270 -1.68 2.04 -1.09
N ASP A 271 -2.89 2.57 -1.27
CA ASP A 271 -3.81 2.24 -2.37
C ASP A 271 -3.38 2.80 -3.73
N SER A 272 -2.85 4.02 -3.76
CA SER A 272 -2.47 4.70 -4.99
C SER A 272 -1.12 5.39 -4.81
N MET A 273 -0.27 5.25 -5.82
CA MET A 273 1.07 5.80 -5.81
C MET A 273 1.38 6.37 -7.17
N MET A 274 1.80 7.63 -7.21
CA MET A 274 2.18 8.26 -8.47
C MET A 274 3.55 7.70 -8.91
N LEU A 275 3.59 7.11 -10.10
CA LEU A 275 4.78 6.46 -10.63
C LEU A 275 5.88 7.48 -10.92
N VAL A 276 5.49 8.57 -11.58
CA VAL A 276 6.37 9.70 -11.95
C VAL A 276 5.83 10.95 -11.28
N PRO A 277 6.57 11.56 -10.33
CA PRO A 277 6.11 12.80 -9.69
C PRO A 277 6.01 13.95 -10.70
N PRO A 278 5.21 14.99 -10.44
CA PRO A 278 5.09 16.17 -11.29
C PRO A 278 6.45 16.84 -11.45
N LEU A 279 6.96 16.86 -12.67
CA LEU A 279 8.26 17.44 -13.02
C LEU A 279 8.11 18.96 -13.08
N LYS A 280 8.88 19.68 -12.26
CA LYS A 280 8.92 21.14 -12.29
C LYS A 280 10.12 21.61 -13.10
N GLY A 281 9.89 22.40 -14.16
CA GLY A 281 10.93 23.22 -14.78
C GLY A 281 11.89 22.56 -15.76
N THR A 282 11.66 21.32 -16.21
CA THR A 282 12.60 20.56 -17.07
C THR A 282 12.11 20.42 -18.52
N MET A 283 13.05 20.24 -19.46
CA MET A 283 12.83 19.75 -20.85
C MET A 283 11.97 18.46 -20.90
N ALA A 284 11.82 17.77 -19.78
CA ALA A 284 10.90 16.66 -19.58
C ALA A 284 9.42 16.96 -19.91
N SER A 285 9.01 18.23 -19.92
CA SER A 285 7.68 18.66 -20.39
C SER A 285 7.43 18.42 -21.89
N VAL A 286 8.51 18.26 -22.66
CA VAL A 286 8.45 17.87 -24.08
C VAL A 286 8.19 16.37 -24.21
N TRP A 287 8.79 15.57 -23.31
CA TRP A 287 8.63 14.12 -23.28
C TRP A 287 7.27 13.67 -22.73
N TRP A 288 6.90 14.22 -21.58
CA TRP A 288 5.73 13.79 -20.81
C TRP A 288 4.46 14.45 -21.34
N PRO A 289 3.37 13.70 -21.58
CA PRO A 289 2.15 14.35 -22.02
C PRO A 289 1.60 15.33 -21.00
N LYS A 290 1.11 16.48 -21.49
CA LYS A 290 0.55 17.54 -20.64
C LYS A 290 -0.56 16.95 -19.77
N ALA A 291 -0.49 17.25 -18.47
CA ALA A 291 -1.42 16.79 -17.44
C ALA A 291 -1.56 15.25 -17.30
N ALA A 292 -0.68 14.45 -17.93
CA ALA A 292 -0.71 13.00 -17.76
C ALA A 292 -0.28 12.63 -16.34
N LYS A 293 -1.04 11.72 -15.71
CA LYS A 293 -0.66 11.09 -14.46
C LYS A 293 -0.63 9.59 -14.64
N LEU A 294 0.40 8.98 -14.08
CA LEU A 294 0.61 7.55 -14.14
C LEU A 294 0.74 7.04 -12.72
N TYR A 295 -0.08 6.06 -12.37
CA TYR A 295 -0.14 5.46 -11.05
C TYR A 295 0.27 3.99 -11.11
N GLY A 296 0.95 3.55 -10.06
CA GLY A 296 1.34 2.16 -9.91
C GLY A 296 2.58 1.97 -9.06
N PHE A 297 2.83 0.71 -8.76
CA PHE A 297 3.95 0.21 -7.99
C PHE A 297 4.56 -1.01 -8.69
N TYR A 298 5.84 -0.90 -9.03
CA TYR A 298 6.63 -1.96 -9.71
C TYR A 298 7.82 -2.44 -8.89
N ALA A 299 8.06 -1.86 -7.70
CA ALA A 299 9.19 -2.21 -6.85
C ALA A 299 8.90 -3.49 -6.03
N THR A 300 8.53 -4.57 -6.71
CA THR A 300 8.15 -5.87 -6.13
C THR A 300 9.25 -6.45 -5.24
N HIS A 301 10.52 -6.21 -5.60
CA HIS A 301 11.69 -6.61 -4.82
C HIS A 301 11.68 -6.08 -3.36
N THR A 302 11.02 -4.96 -3.08
CA THR A 302 10.89 -4.41 -1.71
C THR A 302 10.03 -5.29 -0.80
N LEU A 303 9.16 -6.11 -1.39
CA LEU A 303 8.32 -7.06 -0.66
C LEU A 303 9.06 -8.36 -0.36
N ARG A 304 10.30 -8.55 -0.85
CA ARG A 304 11.05 -9.77 -0.61
C ARG A 304 11.33 -9.96 0.90
N PRO A 305 11.32 -11.20 1.39
CA PRO A 305 11.72 -11.60 2.74
C PRO A 305 12.96 -10.89 3.30
N VAL A 306 13.98 -10.69 2.45
CA VAL A 306 15.24 -10.04 2.80
C VAL A 306 15.10 -8.56 3.21
N LEU A 307 14.09 -7.85 2.68
CA LEU A 307 13.76 -6.46 3.03
C LEU A 307 12.52 -6.35 3.93
N SER A 308 11.55 -7.24 3.76
CA SER A 308 10.22 -7.23 4.36
C SER A 308 9.93 -8.55 5.09
N SER A 309 10.78 -8.88 6.08
CA SER A 309 10.80 -10.18 6.73
C SER A 309 9.56 -10.49 7.58
N ASN A 310 8.95 -9.49 8.23
CA ASN A 310 7.74 -9.70 9.03
C ASN A 310 6.43 -9.36 8.30
N LEU A 311 6.51 -8.93 7.03
CA LEU A 311 5.36 -8.44 6.28
C LEU A 311 4.35 -9.56 6.02
N ARG A 312 3.12 -9.37 6.50
CA ARG A 312 2.03 -10.35 6.45
C ARG A 312 0.81 -9.85 5.69
N VAL A 313 0.45 -8.58 5.89
CA VAL A 313 -0.74 -7.96 5.27
C VAL A 313 -0.31 -6.80 4.41
N VAL A 314 -0.70 -6.85 3.13
CA VAL A 314 -0.30 -5.86 2.13
C VAL A 314 -1.51 -5.36 1.36
N LYS A 315 -1.71 -4.05 1.31
CA LYS A 315 -2.69 -3.39 0.45
C LYS A 315 -1.97 -2.44 -0.50
N LEU A 316 -2.01 -2.74 -1.80
CA LEU A 316 -1.23 -2.07 -2.84
C LEU A 316 -2.01 -1.95 -4.14
N HIS A 317 -1.60 -1.01 -4.99
CA HIS A 317 -2.08 -0.86 -6.35
C HIS A 317 -1.98 -2.15 -7.17
N HIS A 318 -3.00 -2.48 -7.96
CA HIS A 318 -3.08 -3.73 -8.73
C HIS A 318 -1.90 -3.98 -9.68
N SER A 319 -1.21 -2.92 -10.11
CA SER A 319 -0.01 -3.01 -10.96
C SER A 319 1.09 -3.87 -10.35
N VAL A 320 1.15 -4.04 -9.01
CA VAL A 320 2.16 -4.88 -8.36
C VAL A 320 2.11 -6.34 -8.84
N VAL A 321 0.91 -6.84 -9.17
CA VAL A 321 0.68 -8.18 -9.73
C VAL A 321 0.49 -8.11 -11.25
N THR A 322 -0.26 -7.11 -11.72
CA THR A 322 -0.72 -7.08 -13.12
C THR A 322 0.26 -6.39 -14.07
N GLN A 323 1.21 -5.61 -13.54
CA GLN A 323 2.12 -4.72 -14.27
C GLN A 323 1.44 -3.67 -15.16
N ILE A 324 0.12 -3.53 -15.05
CA ILE A 324 -0.66 -2.52 -15.77
C ILE A 324 -0.75 -1.29 -14.86
N PRO A 325 -0.29 -0.11 -15.28
CA PRO A 325 -0.47 1.11 -14.52
C PRO A 325 -1.88 1.67 -14.70
N THR A 326 -2.30 2.53 -13.77
CA THR A 326 -3.49 3.36 -13.97
C THR A 326 -3.08 4.68 -14.60
N LEU A 327 -3.69 5.01 -15.73
CA LEU A 327 -3.36 6.17 -16.56
C LEU A 327 -4.49 7.19 -16.51
N GLU A 328 -4.15 8.45 -16.22
CA GLU A 328 -5.03 9.60 -16.42
C GLU A 328 -4.43 10.48 -17.51
N LEU A 329 -5.15 10.64 -18.63
CA LEU A 329 -4.78 11.55 -19.71
C LEU A 329 -5.88 12.57 -19.95
N GLU A 330 -5.52 13.85 -19.95
CA GLU A 330 -6.43 14.92 -20.35
C GLU A 330 -6.81 14.75 -21.83
N GLY A 331 -8.12 14.81 -22.12
CA GLY A 331 -8.66 14.67 -23.48
C GLY A 331 -8.97 13.23 -23.92
N PHE A 332 -8.76 12.22 -23.08
CA PHE A 332 -9.14 10.83 -23.34
C PHE A 332 -10.23 10.37 -22.36
N SER A 333 -11.12 9.49 -22.80
CA SER A 333 -12.09 8.84 -21.90
C SER A 333 -11.38 7.87 -20.94
N SER A 334 -12.01 7.55 -19.80
CA SER A 334 -11.48 6.55 -18.85
C SER A 334 -11.29 5.19 -19.53
N MET A 335 -12.24 4.79 -20.38
CA MET A 335 -12.15 3.59 -21.20
C MET A 335 -10.94 3.59 -22.14
N ALA A 336 -10.69 4.71 -22.84
CA ALA A 336 -9.52 4.85 -23.69
C ALA A 336 -8.22 4.76 -22.89
N CYS A 337 -8.16 5.37 -21.70
CA CYS A 337 -7.00 5.28 -20.82
C CYS A 337 -6.71 3.83 -20.38
N LEU A 338 -7.74 3.05 -20.03
CA LEU A 338 -7.61 1.63 -19.72
C LEU A 338 -7.05 0.83 -20.91
N HIS A 339 -7.58 1.06 -22.10
CA HIS A 339 -7.10 0.39 -23.31
C HIS A 339 -5.63 0.75 -23.62
N ILE A 340 -5.25 2.03 -23.50
CA ILE A 340 -3.88 2.51 -23.69
C ILE A 340 -2.94 1.88 -22.64
N ALA A 341 -3.35 1.81 -21.38
CA ALA A 341 -2.56 1.22 -20.31
C ALA A 341 -2.24 -0.25 -20.60
N GLU A 342 -3.20 -1.03 -21.09
CA GLU A 342 -3.00 -2.45 -21.40
C GLU A 342 -2.25 -2.72 -22.71
N ASN A 343 -2.49 -1.93 -23.76
CA ASN A 343 -1.98 -2.26 -25.10
C ASN A 343 -0.69 -1.50 -25.46
N ILE A 344 -0.45 -0.34 -24.85
CA ILE A 344 0.70 0.51 -25.15
C ILE A 344 1.69 0.53 -23.98
N LEU A 345 1.20 0.70 -22.75
CA LEU A 345 2.09 0.86 -21.59
C LEU A 345 2.55 -0.47 -21.01
N LEU A 346 1.69 -1.48 -20.93
CA LEU A 346 2.06 -2.79 -20.37
C LEU A 346 3.28 -3.43 -21.07
N PRO A 347 3.39 -3.50 -22.42
CA PRO A 347 4.57 -4.07 -23.06
C PRO A 347 5.87 -3.35 -22.66
N ARG A 348 5.80 -2.03 -22.44
CA ARG A 348 6.95 -1.22 -22.01
C ARG A 348 7.24 -1.41 -20.52
N ALA A 349 6.21 -1.55 -19.70
CA ALA A 349 6.34 -1.87 -18.28
C ALA A 349 6.96 -3.27 -18.09
N GLU A 350 6.61 -4.25 -18.90
CA GLU A 350 7.22 -5.59 -18.90
C GLU A 350 8.71 -5.53 -19.30
N MET A 351 9.08 -4.65 -20.24
CA MET A 351 10.49 -4.42 -20.58
C MET A 351 11.25 -3.74 -19.43
N ALA A 352 10.63 -2.81 -18.71
CA ALA A 352 11.24 -2.05 -17.61
C ALA A 352 11.30 -2.81 -16.29
N PHE A 353 10.29 -3.64 -16.04
CA PHE A 353 10.09 -4.38 -14.80
C PHE A 353 9.63 -5.80 -15.14
N PRO A 354 10.51 -6.70 -15.58
CA PRO A 354 10.12 -8.01 -16.11
C PRO A 354 9.43 -8.95 -15.11
N GLU A 355 9.63 -8.73 -13.80
CA GLU A 355 9.14 -9.61 -12.75
C GLU A 355 7.94 -9.00 -11.98
N PRO A 356 6.70 -9.47 -12.23
CA PRO A 356 5.56 -9.14 -11.39
C PRO A 356 5.68 -9.80 -10.01
N PHE A 357 4.93 -9.30 -9.03
CA PHE A 357 4.80 -9.99 -7.77
C PHE A 357 4.12 -11.34 -7.96
N VAL A 358 4.75 -12.38 -7.42
CA VAL A 358 4.19 -13.73 -7.33
C VAL A 358 4.04 -14.11 -5.85
N PRO A 359 3.06 -14.94 -5.46
CA PRO A 359 2.80 -15.27 -4.05
C PRO A 359 4.03 -15.82 -3.32
N ASP A 360 4.87 -16.49 -4.09
CA ASP A 360 6.05 -17.19 -3.67
C ASP A 360 7.26 -16.25 -3.49
N MET A 361 7.22 -15.03 -4.05
CA MET A 361 8.23 -13.99 -3.82
C MET A 361 8.37 -13.64 -2.34
N ASN A 362 7.25 -13.68 -1.59
CA ASN A 362 7.24 -13.62 -0.13
C ASN A 362 6.18 -14.56 0.46
N PRO A 363 6.54 -15.80 0.86
CA PRO A 363 5.60 -16.78 1.40
C PRO A 363 5.10 -16.43 2.81
N ARG A 364 5.58 -15.34 3.42
CA ARG A 364 5.11 -14.86 4.74
C ARG A 364 3.88 -13.95 4.61
N VAL A 365 3.60 -13.42 3.41
CA VAL A 365 2.39 -12.64 3.15
C VAL A 365 1.18 -13.56 3.19
N THR A 366 0.27 -13.31 4.12
CA THR A 366 -0.96 -14.10 4.32
C THR A 366 -2.18 -13.42 3.72
N SER A 367 -2.16 -12.09 3.61
CA SER A 367 -3.25 -11.29 3.03
C SER A 367 -2.73 -10.25 2.05
N LEU A 368 -3.30 -10.23 0.84
CA LEU A 368 -3.00 -9.27 -0.22
C LEU A 368 -4.29 -8.63 -0.71
N THR A 369 -4.34 -7.30 -0.69
CA THR A 369 -5.41 -6.50 -1.28
C THR A 369 -4.87 -5.73 -2.48
N LEU A 370 -5.46 -5.95 -3.66
CA LEU A 370 -5.19 -5.15 -4.86
C LEU A 370 -6.23 -4.03 -4.99
N THR A 371 -5.75 -2.80 -5.06
CA THR A 371 -6.56 -1.59 -5.21
C THR A 371 -6.59 -1.09 -6.64
N HIS A 372 -7.57 -0.24 -6.95
CA HIS A 372 -7.74 0.38 -8.27
C HIS A 372 -7.86 -0.64 -9.41
N VAL A 373 -8.46 -1.81 -9.16
CA VAL A 373 -8.60 -2.82 -10.21
C VAL A 373 -9.62 -2.32 -11.25
N PRO A 374 -9.25 -2.18 -12.53
CA PRO A 374 -10.19 -1.75 -13.56
C PRO A 374 -11.35 -2.74 -13.74
N ARG A 375 -12.56 -2.22 -14.02
CA ARG A 375 -13.73 -3.06 -14.36
C ARG A 375 -13.70 -3.60 -15.78
N ARG A 376 -13.00 -2.93 -16.68
CA ARG A 376 -12.95 -3.24 -18.11
C ARG A 376 -11.53 -3.58 -18.52
N SER A 377 -11.39 -4.57 -19.41
CA SER A 377 -10.10 -5.03 -19.92
C SER A 377 -10.20 -5.46 -21.38
N SER A 378 -9.12 -5.22 -22.13
CA SER A 378 -8.89 -5.79 -23.46
C SER A 378 -8.38 -7.24 -23.41
N GLY A 379 -8.13 -7.78 -22.21
CA GLY A 379 -7.69 -9.16 -21.97
C GLY A 379 -6.48 -9.30 -21.05
N PRO A 380 -5.40 -8.51 -21.20
CA PRO A 380 -4.20 -8.64 -20.39
C PRO A 380 -4.43 -8.61 -18.87
N LEU A 381 -5.27 -7.70 -18.37
CA LEU A 381 -5.58 -7.63 -16.94
C LEU A 381 -6.24 -8.92 -16.43
N ILE A 382 -7.24 -9.43 -17.16
CA ILE A 382 -7.92 -10.68 -16.84
C ILE A 382 -6.91 -11.83 -16.82
N ASN A 383 -6.08 -11.93 -17.84
CA ASN A 383 -5.07 -12.98 -17.96
C ASN A 383 -4.06 -12.94 -16.79
N ARG A 384 -3.63 -11.75 -16.37
CA ARG A 384 -2.71 -11.56 -15.24
C ARG A 384 -3.36 -11.97 -13.92
N LEU A 385 -4.60 -11.55 -13.66
CA LEU A 385 -5.33 -11.93 -12.44
C LEU A 385 -5.63 -13.43 -12.38
N VAL A 386 -6.06 -14.04 -13.50
CA VAL A 386 -6.26 -15.49 -13.60
C VAL A 386 -4.96 -16.25 -13.39
N SER A 387 -3.86 -15.78 -13.96
CA SER A 387 -2.54 -16.39 -13.77
C SER A 387 -2.10 -16.31 -12.31
N PHE A 388 -2.35 -15.19 -11.64
CA PHE A 388 -2.07 -15.05 -10.22
C PHE A 388 -2.90 -16.02 -9.36
N LEU A 389 -4.21 -16.18 -9.64
CA LEU A 389 -5.05 -17.18 -8.96
C LEU A 389 -4.54 -18.61 -9.16
N LYS A 390 -4.00 -18.93 -10.34
CA LYS A 390 -3.35 -20.23 -10.59
C LYS A 390 -2.10 -20.39 -9.75
N LEU A 391 -1.24 -19.36 -9.67
CA LEU A 391 -0.05 -19.37 -8.80
C LEU A 391 -0.42 -19.58 -7.33
N LEU A 392 -1.52 -18.99 -6.85
CA LEU A 392 -2.02 -19.23 -5.49
C LEU A 392 -2.40 -20.69 -5.27
N SER A 393 -3.06 -21.32 -6.24
CA SER A 393 -3.39 -22.74 -6.16
C SER A 393 -2.14 -23.63 -6.16
N THR A 394 -1.09 -23.25 -6.89
CA THR A 394 0.20 -23.95 -6.91
C THR A 394 0.95 -23.81 -5.59
N GLN A 395 0.98 -22.60 -5.01
CA GLN A 395 1.58 -22.37 -3.69
C GLN A 395 0.84 -23.19 -2.61
N GLU A 396 -0.50 -23.23 -2.65
CA GLU A 396 -1.29 -24.02 -1.72
C GLU A 396 -0.99 -25.53 -1.82
N ARG A 397 -0.81 -26.06 -3.04
CA ARG A 397 -0.36 -27.44 -3.27
C ARG A 397 1.01 -27.70 -2.65
N ALA A 398 1.99 -26.83 -2.92
CA ALA A 398 3.35 -26.97 -2.40
C ALA A 398 3.37 -27.00 -0.86
N LEU A 399 2.61 -26.10 -0.24
CA LEU A 399 2.47 -26.03 1.22
C LEU A 399 1.76 -27.26 1.81
N PHE A 400 0.74 -27.77 1.12
CA PHE A 400 0.04 -28.98 1.52
C PHE A 400 0.98 -30.20 1.50
N ASP A 401 1.80 -30.34 0.47
CA ASP A 401 2.74 -31.46 0.31
C ASP A 401 3.87 -31.43 1.35
N LEU A 402 4.28 -30.24 1.82
CA LEU A 402 5.26 -30.07 2.88
C LEU A 402 4.70 -30.32 4.28
N SER A 403 3.38 -30.21 4.45
CA SER A 403 2.74 -30.32 5.77
C SER A 403 2.80 -31.76 6.29
N SER A 404 3.56 -31.97 7.38
CA SER A 404 3.71 -33.27 8.05
C SER A 404 3.51 -33.12 9.55
N ARG A 405 2.82 -34.08 10.18
CA ARG A 405 2.55 -34.09 11.64
C ARG A 405 3.82 -34.10 12.51
N ARG A 406 4.99 -34.40 11.94
CA ARG A 406 6.28 -34.45 12.64
C ARG A 406 7.35 -33.58 11.97
N GLY A 407 6.97 -32.74 11.02
CA GLY A 407 7.89 -31.86 10.28
C GLY A 407 8.09 -30.49 10.95
N PRO A 408 9.10 -29.73 10.51
CA PRO A 408 9.24 -28.32 10.87
C PRO A 408 7.99 -27.52 10.48
N SER A 409 7.72 -26.43 11.20
CA SER A 409 6.56 -25.59 10.92
C SER A 409 6.66 -24.97 9.52
N VAL A 410 5.55 -24.99 8.80
CA VAL A 410 5.43 -24.48 7.44
C VAL A 410 4.63 -23.17 7.48
N LEU A 411 5.07 -22.19 6.71
CA LEU A 411 4.39 -20.92 6.51
C LEU A 411 3.00 -21.14 5.91
N ALA A 412 2.06 -20.26 6.26
CA ALA A 412 0.72 -20.34 5.71
C ALA A 412 0.67 -19.92 4.23
N GLY A 413 1.60 -19.10 3.71
CA GLY A 413 1.45 -18.50 2.37
C GLY A 413 0.22 -17.61 2.26
N LEU A 414 -0.11 -17.19 1.04
CA LEU A 414 -1.27 -16.33 0.82
C LEU A 414 -2.58 -17.12 1.03
N ARG A 415 -3.43 -16.63 1.93
CA ARG A 415 -4.71 -17.26 2.30
C ARG A 415 -5.89 -16.31 2.14
N HIS A 416 -5.65 -15.01 2.06
CA HIS A 416 -6.66 -14.00 1.79
C HIS A 416 -6.20 -13.13 0.61
N PHE A 417 -7.04 -13.04 -0.41
CA PHE A 417 -6.84 -12.21 -1.58
C PHE A 417 -8.08 -11.35 -1.79
N ARG A 418 -7.91 -10.02 -1.77
CA ARG A 418 -9.00 -9.06 -1.94
C ARG A 418 -8.77 -8.21 -3.17
N LEU A 419 -9.82 -8.00 -3.97
CA LEU A 419 -9.83 -7.13 -5.15
C LEU A 419 -10.77 -5.95 -4.91
N GLU A 420 -10.22 -4.74 -4.88
CA GLU A 420 -11.00 -3.49 -4.82
C GLU A 420 -11.09 -2.89 -6.22
N PHE A 421 -12.28 -3.03 -6.81
CA PHE A 421 -12.57 -2.56 -8.17
C PHE A 421 -13.04 -1.12 -8.19
N GLU A 422 -12.59 -0.41 -9.23
CA GLU A 422 -13.09 0.91 -9.58
C GLU A 422 -14.56 0.87 -10.05
N GLN A 423 -15.14 2.05 -10.27
CA GLN A 423 -16.44 2.18 -10.92
C GLN A 423 -16.35 1.72 -12.39
N ASP A 424 -17.45 1.22 -12.93
CA ASP A 424 -17.46 0.81 -14.33
C ASP A 424 -17.42 2.05 -15.23
N ALA A 425 -16.34 2.19 -16.01
CA ALA A 425 -16.16 3.29 -16.94
C ALA A 425 -17.24 3.31 -18.05
N TYR A 426 -17.95 2.21 -18.27
CA TYR A 426 -19.08 2.13 -19.22
C TYR A 426 -20.37 2.75 -18.65
N GLU A 427 -20.54 2.79 -17.33
CA GLU A 427 -21.75 3.32 -16.67
C GLU A 427 -21.74 4.86 -16.53
N GLY A 428 -20.62 5.51 -16.87
CA GLY A 428 -20.47 6.98 -16.83
C GLY A 428 -21.40 7.75 -17.78
N ASP A 429 -22.01 7.08 -18.77
CA ASP A 429 -22.88 7.71 -19.78
C ASP A 429 -24.36 7.30 -19.71
N ALA A 430 -24.76 6.39 -18.82
CA ALA A 430 -26.17 6.01 -18.68
C ALA A 430 -26.54 5.49 -17.29
N TYR A 431 -27.46 6.19 -16.64
CA TYR A 431 -28.14 5.75 -15.42
C TYR A 431 -28.99 4.49 -15.67
N ILE A 432 -28.38 3.30 -15.63
CA ILE A 432 -29.08 2.02 -15.43
C ILE A 432 -28.25 1.18 -14.46
N ALA A 433 -28.41 1.42 -13.16
CA ALA A 433 -27.90 0.51 -12.13
C ALA A 433 -28.80 -0.72 -12.08
N GLY A 434 -28.40 -1.80 -12.74
CA GLY A 434 -28.89 -3.13 -12.40
C GLY A 434 -28.16 -3.61 -11.15
N GLU A 435 -28.91 -3.93 -10.10
CA GLU A 435 -28.38 -4.51 -8.85
C GLU A 435 -27.62 -5.82 -9.13
N ILE A 436 -26.30 -5.74 -9.30
CA ILE A 436 -25.42 -6.91 -9.21
C ILE A 436 -25.05 -7.07 -7.74
N ASP A 437 -25.85 -7.85 -7.03
CA ASP A 437 -25.68 -8.10 -5.60
C ASP A 437 -24.37 -8.84 -5.30
N ALA A 438 -23.39 -8.09 -4.80
CA ALA A 438 -22.10 -8.61 -4.34
C ALA A 438 -22.22 -9.52 -3.10
N LYS A 439 -23.35 -9.46 -2.35
CA LYS A 439 -23.57 -10.27 -1.14
C LYS A 439 -23.88 -11.73 -1.48
N GLN A 440 -24.65 -12.02 -2.52
CA GLN A 440 -24.95 -13.40 -2.93
C GLN A 440 -23.74 -14.18 -3.44
N LEU A 441 -22.63 -13.51 -3.76
CA LEU A 441 -21.43 -14.15 -4.30
C LEU A 441 -20.55 -14.83 -3.22
N LEU A 442 -20.70 -14.46 -1.95
CA LEU A 442 -19.75 -14.79 -0.88
C LEU A 442 -20.22 -15.90 0.08
N ASN A 443 -21.51 -16.26 0.11
CA ASN A 443 -22.06 -17.16 1.14
C ASN A 443 -22.07 -18.67 0.80
N SER A 444 -21.09 -19.17 0.05
CA SER A 444 -20.99 -20.62 -0.21
C SER A 444 -19.66 -21.26 0.23
N GLY A 445 -18.95 -20.60 1.15
CA GLY A 445 -18.00 -21.21 2.07
C GLY A 445 -18.56 -21.10 3.49
N ASP A 446 -18.83 -22.23 4.13
CA ASP A 446 -19.55 -22.26 5.42
C ASP A 446 -18.84 -21.48 6.54
N LYS A 447 -19.64 -20.65 7.21
CA LYS A 447 -19.50 -20.01 8.54
C LYS A 447 -18.26 -19.15 8.83
N GLY A 448 -18.37 -17.88 8.46
CA GLY A 448 -17.79 -16.75 9.19
C GLY A 448 -18.79 -15.59 9.17
N PHE A 449 -19.42 -15.31 10.32
CA PHE A 449 -20.47 -14.31 10.51
C PHE A 449 -20.19 -12.97 9.82
N SER A 450 -21.12 -12.51 8.99
CA SER A 450 -21.26 -11.10 8.60
C SER A 450 -22.67 -10.67 8.96
N PHE A 451 -22.78 -9.63 9.79
CA PHE A 451 -24.02 -9.18 10.42
C PHE A 451 -24.52 -7.92 9.68
N PHE A 452 -25.83 -7.93 9.40
CA PHE A 452 -26.72 -6.86 8.89
C PHE A 452 -27.08 -6.84 7.40
N ASP A 453 -28.36 -7.19 7.19
CA ASP A 453 -29.28 -6.63 6.19
C ASP A 453 -30.15 -5.54 6.82
N ASP A 454 -30.63 -4.68 5.91
CA ASP A 454 -31.78 -3.75 5.93
C ASP A 454 -31.81 -2.56 6.90
N GLU A 455 -31.73 -1.34 6.33
CA GLU A 455 -32.94 -0.62 5.92
C GLU A 455 -32.61 0.56 5.00
N ALA A 456 -33.42 0.71 3.95
CA ALA A 456 -33.30 1.73 2.92
C ALA A 456 -34.14 2.97 3.23
N GLY A 457 -33.68 4.12 2.72
CA GLY A 457 -34.59 5.14 2.21
C GLY A 457 -34.31 6.57 2.66
N ARG A 458 -33.81 7.41 1.74
CA ARG A 458 -34.37 8.75 1.47
C ARG A 458 -33.76 9.35 0.19
N ARG A 459 -34.65 9.90 -0.65
CA ARG A 459 -34.42 10.50 -1.97
C ARG A 459 -33.72 11.87 -1.87
N PRO A 460 -32.84 12.26 -2.82
CA PRO A 460 -32.46 13.66 -3.02
C PRO A 460 -33.30 14.37 -4.09
N ARG A 461 -33.50 15.68 -3.90
CA ARG A 461 -34.00 16.67 -4.88
C ARG A 461 -32.80 17.32 -5.62
N PRO A 462 -32.99 17.87 -6.83
CA PRO A 462 -31.89 18.29 -7.71
C PRO A 462 -31.41 19.72 -7.40
N VAL A 463 -30.11 19.97 -7.55
CA VAL A 463 -29.54 21.33 -7.61
C VAL A 463 -28.67 21.50 -8.87
N ARG A 464 -29.23 22.35 -9.73
CA ARG A 464 -28.76 23.18 -10.85
C ARG A 464 -27.24 23.33 -11.10
N GLU A 465 -26.87 23.07 -12.36
CA GLU A 465 -25.61 23.43 -13.03
C GLU A 465 -25.44 24.94 -13.21
N LEU A 466 -24.18 25.41 -13.13
CA LEU A 466 -23.75 26.67 -13.74
C LEU A 466 -22.59 26.41 -14.70
N ALA A 467 -22.79 26.85 -15.95
CA ALA A 467 -21.84 26.80 -17.05
C ALA A 467 -20.81 27.94 -16.95
N THR A 468 -19.59 27.69 -17.42
CA THR A 468 -18.62 28.72 -17.80
C THR A 468 -17.87 28.35 -19.08
N SER A 469 -17.55 29.40 -19.83
CA SER A 469 -17.31 29.48 -21.27
C SER A 469 -15.86 29.16 -21.71
N PRO A 470 -15.56 29.15 -23.04
CA PRO A 470 -14.45 28.40 -23.65
C PRO A 470 -13.08 29.12 -23.68
N PRO A 471 -11.97 28.40 -23.92
CA PRO A 471 -10.62 28.97 -23.91
C PRO A 471 -10.21 29.63 -25.23
N GLN A 472 -9.42 30.71 -25.12
CA GLN A 472 -8.78 31.42 -26.22
C GLN A 472 -7.50 30.71 -26.70
N LYS A 473 -7.37 30.60 -28.02
CA LYS A 473 -6.18 30.15 -28.77
C LYS A 473 -4.97 31.05 -28.50
N ARG A 474 -3.79 30.44 -28.37
CA ARG A 474 -2.49 31.10 -28.60
C ARG A 474 -1.58 30.17 -29.40
N ASP A 475 -0.86 30.79 -30.32
CA ASP A 475 -0.15 30.20 -31.45
C ASP A 475 1.08 29.36 -31.06
N LEU A 476 1.36 28.39 -31.92
CA LEU A 476 2.53 27.52 -31.91
C LEU A 476 3.72 28.24 -32.53
N THR A 477 4.84 28.33 -31.81
CA THR A 477 6.15 28.65 -32.38
C THR A 477 6.98 27.38 -32.49
N GLU A 478 7.26 27.00 -33.74
CA GLU A 478 8.25 25.97 -34.10
C GLU A 478 9.66 26.48 -33.76
N PHE A 479 10.46 25.65 -33.09
CA PHE A 479 11.90 25.88 -32.97
C PHE A 479 12.66 24.58 -33.21
N SER A 480 13.50 24.61 -34.25
CA SER A 480 14.51 23.61 -34.56
C SER A 480 15.65 23.66 -33.54
N VAL A 481 16.07 22.51 -33.03
CA VAL A 481 17.29 22.36 -32.22
C VAL A 481 18.35 21.69 -33.09
N SER A 482 19.38 22.46 -33.44
CA SER A 482 20.60 21.98 -34.09
C SER A 482 21.52 21.28 -33.07
N GLN A 483 22.18 20.25 -33.59
CA GLN A 483 22.97 19.24 -32.89
C GLN A 483 24.22 19.78 -32.17
N GLY A 484 24.52 19.21 -31.00
CA GLY A 484 25.89 19.07 -30.47
C GLY A 484 26.27 17.58 -30.51
N GLU A 485 27.14 17.20 -31.43
CA GLU A 485 27.52 15.82 -31.76
C GLU A 485 28.62 15.21 -30.85
N GLN A 486 28.68 15.55 -29.56
CA GLN A 486 29.76 15.05 -28.67
C GLN A 486 29.33 14.06 -27.56
N ASP A 487 28.03 13.86 -27.33
CA ASP A 487 27.53 13.05 -26.18
C ASP A 487 27.12 11.60 -26.54
N LEU A 488 27.36 11.13 -27.76
CA LEU A 488 26.77 9.87 -28.26
C LEU A 488 27.45 8.59 -27.75
N GLU A 489 28.71 8.64 -27.31
CA GLU A 489 29.49 7.43 -26.95
C GLU A 489 29.51 7.11 -25.45
N THR A 490 28.99 7.98 -24.58
CA THR A 490 29.16 7.80 -23.14
C THR A 490 28.11 6.82 -22.58
N GLU A 491 28.57 5.75 -21.92
CA GLU A 491 27.71 4.76 -21.25
C GLU A 491 27.36 5.14 -19.80
N HIS A 492 28.11 6.09 -19.23
CA HIS A 492 27.95 6.56 -17.86
C HIS A 492 28.05 8.09 -17.79
N LEU A 493 27.25 8.74 -16.94
CA LEU A 493 27.39 10.15 -16.59
C LEU A 493 28.03 10.30 -15.22
N ASP A 494 29.00 11.19 -15.11
CA ASP A 494 29.55 11.66 -13.84
C ASP A 494 28.63 12.77 -13.29
N ILE A 495 28.03 12.53 -12.12
CA ILE A 495 27.12 13.48 -11.46
C ILE A 495 27.67 13.85 -10.10
N ASP A 496 27.73 15.14 -9.81
CA ASP A 496 28.11 15.65 -8.49
C ASP A 496 26.91 15.59 -7.53
N VAL A 497 27.11 14.90 -6.42
CA VAL A 497 26.07 14.61 -5.44
C VAL A 497 26.51 15.09 -4.06
N TRP A 498 25.61 15.79 -3.36
CA TRP A 498 25.89 16.39 -2.06
C TRP A 498 25.53 15.46 -0.89
N VAL A 499 26.52 14.79 -0.30
CA VAL A 499 26.33 13.86 0.82
C VAL A 499 27.03 14.42 2.06
N ASP A 500 26.31 14.55 3.18
CA ASP A 500 26.86 14.98 4.47
C ASP A 500 27.70 16.28 4.41
N GLY A 501 27.24 17.25 3.60
CA GLY A 501 27.93 18.54 3.41
C GLY A 501 29.17 18.49 2.51
N LYS A 502 29.46 17.36 1.86
CA LYS A 502 30.55 17.20 0.88
C LYS A 502 30.01 16.83 -0.50
N SER A 503 30.55 17.46 -1.54
CA SER A 503 30.28 17.05 -2.93
C SER A 503 31.11 15.80 -3.27
N THR A 504 30.44 14.75 -3.75
CA THR A 504 31.05 13.52 -4.24
C THR A 504 30.54 13.23 -5.65
N THR A 505 31.44 13.00 -6.59
CA THR A 505 31.06 12.61 -7.95
C THR A 505 30.75 11.12 -8.01
N VAL A 506 29.57 10.77 -8.53
CA VAL A 506 29.13 9.38 -8.73
C VAL A 506 28.92 9.06 -10.20
N LYS A 507 29.24 7.84 -10.59
CA LYS A 507 29.02 7.32 -11.96
C LYS A 507 27.65 6.69 -12.09
N VAL A 508 26.81 7.23 -12.97
CA VAL A 508 25.45 6.74 -13.22
C VAL A 508 25.34 6.20 -14.63
N TRP A 509 24.81 4.98 -14.78
CA TRP A 509 24.67 4.33 -16.08
C TRP A 509 23.49 4.91 -16.87
N VAL A 510 23.70 5.17 -18.16
CA VAL A 510 22.72 5.84 -19.04
C VAL A 510 22.36 5.02 -20.28
N GLY A 511 22.64 3.72 -20.30
CA GLY A 511 22.44 2.88 -21.49
C GLY A 511 23.72 2.63 -22.26
N SER A 512 23.76 1.57 -23.06
CA SER A 512 24.89 1.33 -23.96
C SER A 512 24.86 2.28 -25.16
N ALA A 513 26.04 2.64 -25.64
CA ALA A 513 26.21 3.51 -26.81
C ALA A 513 25.87 2.81 -28.14
N SER A 514 25.72 1.47 -28.15
CA SER A 514 25.29 0.76 -29.35
C SER A 514 23.86 1.19 -29.72
N ASN A 515 23.70 1.89 -30.84
CA ASN A 515 22.44 2.44 -31.37
C ASN A 515 21.35 1.40 -31.72
N GLU A 516 21.54 0.14 -31.35
CA GLU A 516 20.69 -1.00 -31.71
C GLU A 516 20.17 -1.77 -30.49
N SER A 517 19.88 -1.09 -29.37
CA SER A 517 19.01 -1.75 -28.38
C SER A 517 17.64 -1.96 -29.04
N SER A 518 17.31 -3.22 -29.35
CA SER A 518 15.99 -3.63 -29.86
C SER A 518 14.88 -3.39 -28.81
N ASN A 519 15.26 -3.05 -27.58
CA ASN A 519 14.38 -2.63 -26.51
C ASN A 519 14.09 -1.11 -26.57
N PRO A 520 12.88 -0.69 -27.02
CA PRO A 520 12.53 0.73 -27.12
C PRO A 520 12.54 1.45 -25.76
N MET A 521 12.36 0.74 -24.65
CA MET A 521 12.36 1.34 -23.31
C MET A 521 13.77 1.78 -22.89
N LEU A 522 14.81 0.98 -23.15
CA LEU A 522 16.20 1.33 -22.82
C LEU A 522 16.70 2.54 -23.62
N ARG A 523 16.32 2.60 -24.90
CA ARG A 523 16.61 3.75 -25.76
C ARG A 523 15.98 5.04 -25.22
N ASP A 524 14.71 4.94 -24.82
CA ASP A 524 13.95 6.07 -24.30
C ASP A 524 14.49 6.51 -22.92
N TYR A 525 14.97 5.58 -22.08
CA TYR A 525 15.72 5.89 -20.85
C TYR A 525 17.01 6.67 -21.14
N ARG A 526 17.82 6.21 -22.11
CA ARG A 526 19.06 6.89 -22.53
C ARG A 526 18.79 8.32 -22.97
N GLU A 527 17.73 8.53 -23.74
CA GLU A 527 17.34 9.86 -24.22
C GLU A 527 16.87 10.78 -23.08
N LEU A 528 16.06 10.26 -22.16
CA LEU A 528 15.64 10.99 -20.96
C LEU A 528 16.83 11.41 -20.08
N ALA A 529 17.83 10.54 -19.93
CA ALA A 529 19.01 10.80 -19.13
C ALA A 529 19.96 11.81 -19.81
N LEU A 530 20.27 11.63 -21.09
CA LEU A 530 21.24 12.47 -21.82
C LEU A 530 20.64 13.80 -22.29
N HIS A 531 19.51 13.75 -23.00
CA HIS A 531 18.96 14.92 -23.69
C HIS A 531 17.96 15.69 -22.82
N CYS A 532 17.08 14.99 -22.10
CA CYS A 532 16.11 15.64 -21.21
C CYS A 532 16.68 15.99 -19.83
N LYS A 533 17.89 15.51 -19.51
CA LYS A 533 18.61 15.74 -18.24
C LYS A 533 17.78 15.39 -17.00
N VAL A 534 17.04 14.28 -17.06
CA VAL A 534 16.25 13.80 -15.92
C VAL A 534 17.18 13.00 -14.99
N HIS A 535 17.76 13.69 -14.00
CA HIS A 535 18.80 13.13 -13.12
C HIS A 535 18.32 12.86 -11.68
N ASP A 536 17.01 12.91 -11.43
CA ASP A 536 16.43 12.75 -10.10
C ASP A 536 16.46 11.30 -9.59
N ARG A 537 16.69 11.14 -8.27
CA ARG A 537 16.63 9.86 -7.53
C ARG A 537 17.64 8.85 -8.05
N ILE A 538 18.91 9.15 -7.83
CA ILE A 538 20.04 8.27 -8.15
C ILE A 538 20.08 7.14 -7.11
N GLY A 539 20.03 5.89 -7.57
CA GLY A 539 20.11 4.73 -6.69
C GLY A 539 20.65 3.49 -7.43
N PRO A 540 20.90 2.39 -6.71
CA PRO A 540 21.41 1.17 -7.31
C PRO A 540 20.40 0.51 -8.24
N ALA A 541 20.90 -0.20 -9.24
CA ALA A 541 20.08 -1.05 -10.09
C ALA A 541 19.30 -2.07 -9.24
N THR A 542 17.97 -2.02 -9.34
CA THR A 542 17.07 -2.99 -8.69
C THR A 542 17.13 -4.34 -9.43
N PRO A 543 16.76 -5.47 -8.80
CA PRO A 543 16.75 -6.77 -9.47
C PRO A 543 15.94 -6.79 -10.79
N ALA A 544 14.83 -6.06 -10.84
CA ALA A 544 14.02 -5.90 -12.04
C ALA A 544 14.78 -5.15 -13.16
N GLN A 545 15.49 -4.09 -12.82
CA GLN A 545 16.32 -3.33 -13.77
C GLN A 545 17.50 -4.16 -14.27
N ILE A 546 18.13 -4.95 -13.40
CA ILE A 546 19.22 -5.85 -13.78
C ILE A 546 18.72 -6.87 -14.82
N ARG A 547 17.55 -7.48 -14.59
CA ARG A 547 16.91 -8.38 -15.57
C ARG A 547 16.49 -7.68 -16.86
N ALA A 548 16.20 -6.38 -16.81
CA ALA A 548 15.94 -5.56 -17.99
C ALA A 548 17.21 -5.18 -18.78
N GLY A 549 18.41 -5.54 -18.29
CA GLY A 549 19.69 -5.35 -18.95
C GLY A 549 20.60 -4.29 -18.33
N VAL A 550 20.26 -3.75 -17.15
CA VAL A 550 21.14 -2.82 -16.43
C VAL A 550 22.31 -3.60 -15.79
N PRO A 551 23.56 -3.10 -15.88
CA PRO A 551 24.68 -3.72 -15.18
C PRO A 551 24.45 -3.79 -13.67
N SER A 552 24.82 -4.91 -13.08
CA SER A 552 24.39 -5.24 -11.72
C SER A 552 24.93 -4.28 -10.64
N SER A 553 26.12 -3.71 -10.84
CA SER A 553 26.76 -2.74 -9.95
C SER A 553 26.49 -1.27 -10.31
N ALA A 554 25.64 -0.99 -11.31
CA ALA A 554 25.40 0.36 -11.78
C ALA A 554 24.44 1.14 -10.88
N LEU A 555 24.65 2.46 -10.85
CA LEU A 555 23.63 3.41 -10.40
C LEU A 555 22.76 3.82 -11.59
N VAL A 556 21.49 4.12 -11.33
CA VAL A 556 20.50 4.51 -12.34
C VAL A 556 19.67 5.70 -11.87
N PHE A 557 19.16 6.48 -12.83
CA PHE A 557 18.18 7.52 -12.56
C PHE A 557 16.78 6.90 -12.48
N HIS A 558 16.29 6.61 -11.28
CA HIS A 558 15.00 5.92 -11.12
C HIS A 558 13.82 6.69 -11.72
N THR A 559 13.86 8.03 -11.67
CA THR A 559 12.80 8.86 -12.26
C THR A 559 12.77 8.73 -13.78
N ALA A 560 13.93 8.83 -14.45
CA ALA A 560 14.04 8.66 -15.90
C ALA A 560 13.63 7.24 -16.32
N TRP A 561 13.98 6.22 -15.53
CA TRP A 561 13.59 4.83 -15.79
C TRP A 561 12.07 4.64 -15.77
N CYS A 562 11.39 5.16 -14.73
CA CYS A 562 9.93 5.12 -14.66
C CYS A 562 9.27 5.93 -15.79
N MET A 563 9.85 7.07 -16.16
CA MET A 563 9.36 7.89 -17.28
C MET A 563 9.47 7.18 -18.63
N ALA A 564 10.47 6.32 -18.82
CA ALA A 564 10.68 5.57 -20.05
C ALA A 564 9.56 4.55 -20.34
N ILE A 565 8.66 4.26 -19.38
CA ILE A 565 7.44 3.50 -19.65
C ILE A 565 6.54 4.28 -20.63
N MET A 566 6.50 5.61 -20.52
CA MET A 566 5.71 6.45 -21.41
C MET A 566 6.42 6.62 -22.76
N PRO A 567 5.76 6.28 -23.90
CA PRO A 567 6.38 6.43 -25.21
C PRO A 567 6.75 7.88 -25.54
N CYS A 568 7.91 8.07 -26.18
CA CYS A 568 8.33 9.37 -26.70
C CYS A 568 7.32 9.94 -27.71
N ARG A 569 6.90 11.20 -27.51
CA ARG A 569 5.95 11.91 -28.38
C ARG A 569 6.42 12.14 -29.81
N HIS A 570 7.74 12.18 -30.05
CA HIS A 570 8.31 12.51 -31.36
C HIS A 570 8.66 11.30 -32.22
N ARG A 571 8.69 10.08 -31.64
CA ARG A 571 9.17 8.87 -32.33
C ARG A 571 8.22 7.68 -32.26
N SER A 572 7.37 7.58 -31.24
CA SER A 572 6.24 6.66 -31.29
C SER A 572 5.10 7.33 -32.03
N ALA A 573 4.32 6.57 -32.82
CA ALA A 573 3.05 7.07 -33.32
C ALA A 573 2.31 7.69 -32.12
N THR A 574 2.00 8.98 -32.19
CA THR A 574 1.27 9.75 -31.17
C THR A 574 0.24 8.85 -30.55
N ILE A 575 0.20 8.71 -29.20
CA ILE A 575 -0.79 7.87 -28.50
C ILE A 575 -2.15 8.16 -29.13
N LYS A 576 -2.62 7.20 -29.93
CA LYS A 576 -3.84 7.37 -30.72
C LYS A 576 -5.00 6.99 -29.82
N GLU A 577 -6.08 7.73 -29.97
CA GLU A 577 -7.33 7.33 -29.33
C GLU A 577 -7.77 5.98 -29.92
N PRO A 578 -8.08 4.99 -29.06
CA PRO A 578 -8.61 3.71 -29.52
C PRO A 578 -9.92 3.91 -30.28
N THR A 579 -10.15 3.05 -31.26
CA THR A 579 -11.40 3.05 -32.02
C THR A 579 -12.56 2.59 -31.13
N ARG A 580 -13.78 3.05 -31.44
CA ARG A 580 -14.98 2.64 -30.70
C ARG A 580 -15.18 1.11 -30.69
N VAL A 581 -14.82 0.43 -31.77
CA VAL A 581 -14.90 -1.04 -31.88
C VAL A 581 -13.97 -1.72 -30.88
N GLU A 582 -12.75 -1.19 -30.69
CA GLU A 582 -11.80 -1.71 -29.70
C GLU A 582 -12.31 -1.49 -28.27
N LEU A 583 -12.90 -0.34 -27.99
CA LEU A 583 -13.48 -0.03 -26.67
C LEU A 583 -14.71 -0.89 -26.37
N ASP A 584 -15.61 -1.07 -27.33
CA ASP A 584 -16.83 -1.90 -27.18
C ASP A 584 -16.48 -3.39 -27.05
N ALA A 585 -15.32 -3.83 -27.54
CA ALA A 585 -14.84 -5.20 -27.37
C ALA A 585 -14.25 -5.49 -25.97
N MET A 586 -14.05 -4.47 -25.13
CA MET A 586 -13.51 -4.65 -23.78
C MET A 586 -14.50 -5.40 -22.87
N LYS A 587 -13.97 -6.39 -22.15
CA LYS A 587 -14.75 -7.31 -21.33
C LYS A 587 -14.86 -6.83 -19.90
N ASP A 588 -15.95 -7.20 -19.23
CA ASP A 588 -16.08 -7.01 -17.78
C ASP A 588 -15.21 -8.02 -17.02
N VAL A 589 -14.25 -7.49 -16.27
CA VAL A 589 -13.25 -8.27 -15.53
C VAL A 589 -13.92 -9.12 -14.45
N LEU A 590 -14.97 -8.61 -13.79
CA LEU A 590 -15.69 -9.37 -12.77
C LEU A 590 -16.38 -10.58 -13.36
N SER A 591 -17.07 -10.43 -14.48
CA SER A 591 -17.78 -11.52 -15.14
C SER A 591 -16.82 -12.65 -15.55
N GLU A 592 -15.67 -12.31 -16.13
CA GLU A 592 -14.65 -13.28 -16.55
C GLU A 592 -13.99 -13.99 -15.35
N LEU A 593 -13.69 -13.27 -14.26
CA LEU A 593 -13.17 -13.88 -13.02
C LEU A 593 -14.20 -14.78 -12.33
N LYS A 594 -15.49 -14.39 -12.33
CA LYS A 594 -16.59 -15.22 -11.81
C LYS A 594 -16.69 -16.53 -12.60
N GLN A 595 -16.66 -16.45 -13.93
CA GLN A 595 -16.70 -17.62 -14.79
C GLN A 595 -15.52 -18.56 -14.50
N PHE A 596 -14.29 -18.04 -14.50
CA PHE A 596 -13.10 -18.83 -14.15
C PHE A 596 -13.23 -19.51 -12.78
N ARG A 597 -13.76 -18.79 -11.78
CA ARG A 597 -13.94 -19.32 -10.42
C ARG A 597 -14.97 -20.44 -10.37
N LEU A 598 -16.09 -20.30 -11.08
CA LEU A 598 -17.15 -21.32 -11.16
C LEU A 598 -16.65 -22.59 -11.85
N GLU A 599 -15.92 -22.46 -12.97
CA GLU A 599 -15.34 -23.58 -13.69
C GLU A 599 -14.31 -24.34 -12.84
N GLY A 600 -13.43 -23.62 -12.13
CA GLY A 600 -12.49 -24.22 -11.19
C GLY A 600 -13.18 -24.95 -10.04
N ARG A 601 -14.26 -24.38 -9.49
CA ARG A 601 -15.04 -25.00 -8.41
C ARG A 601 -15.72 -26.28 -8.89
N ALA A 602 -16.32 -26.28 -10.07
CA ALA A 602 -16.97 -27.45 -10.64
C ALA A 602 -15.97 -28.61 -10.81
N LYS A 603 -14.74 -28.33 -11.27
CA LYS A 603 -13.66 -29.31 -11.36
C LYS A 603 -13.26 -29.85 -9.98
N TYR A 604 -13.10 -28.97 -8.99
CA TYR A 604 -12.79 -29.36 -7.61
C TYR A 604 -13.86 -30.29 -7.02
N LEU A 605 -15.14 -29.93 -7.12
CA LEU A 605 -16.24 -30.75 -6.61
C LEU A 605 -16.35 -32.10 -7.30
N LYS A 606 -16.10 -32.15 -8.63
CA LYS A 606 -16.08 -33.41 -9.38
C LYS A 606 -14.99 -34.36 -8.87
N LEU A 607 -13.79 -33.85 -8.60
CA LEU A 607 -12.69 -34.65 -8.06
C LEU A 607 -12.91 -35.04 -6.61
N GLN A 608 -13.49 -34.14 -5.81
CA GLN A 608 -13.82 -34.42 -4.42
C GLN A 608 -14.83 -35.59 -4.30
N GLY A 609 -15.86 -35.62 -5.16
CA GLY A 609 -16.84 -36.71 -5.19
C GLY A 609 -16.28 -38.05 -5.70
N GLN A 610 -15.13 -38.05 -6.38
CA GLN A 610 -14.44 -39.25 -6.84
C GLN A 610 -13.41 -39.77 -5.82
N SER A 611 -13.09 -38.98 -4.79
CA SER A 611 -12.10 -39.35 -3.77
C SER A 611 -12.75 -40.18 -2.67
N ALA A 612 -12.19 -41.37 -2.40
CA ALA A 612 -12.65 -42.26 -1.33
C ALA A 612 -12.54 -41.63 0.07
N SER A 613 -11.66 -40.64 0.26
CA SER A 613 -11.48 -39.93 1.54
C SER A 613 -12.38 -38.70 1.69
N GLY A 614 -13.16 -38.33 0.67
CA GLY A 614 -13.96 -37.10 0.63
C GLY A 614 -13.12 -35.80 0.59
N THR A 615 -11.81 -35.92 0.49
CA THR A 615 -10.86 -34.80 0.41
C THR A 615 -10.08 -34.89 -0.90
N CYS A 616 -9.98 -33.75 -1.60
CA CYS A 616 -9.14 -33.58 -2.78
C CYS A 616 -7.96 -32.69 -2.40
N PRO A 617 -6.70 -33.06 -2.73
CA PRO A 617 -5.57 -32.17 -2.51
C PRO A 617 -5.76 -30.85 -3.27
N PRO A 618 -5.30 -29.71 -2.72
CA PRO A 618 -5.41 -28.40 -3.37
C PRO A 618 -4.51 -28.30 -4.61
N GLY A 619 -4.81 -27.37 -5.52
CA GLY A 619 -4.00 -27.10 -6.71
C GLY A 619 -4.34 -27.95 -7.95
N PRO A 620 -3.38 -28.19 -8.86
CA PRO A 620 -3.61 -29.06 -10.02
C PRO A 620 -4.03 -30.48 -9.58
N PRO A 621 -4.98 -31.13 -10.29
CA PRO A 621 -5.45 -30.82 -11.63
C PRO A 621 -6.66 -29.88 -11.73
N HIS A 622 -7.32 -29.51 -10.62
CA HIS A 622 -8.47 -28.58 -10.68
C HIS A 622 -8.07 -27.11 -10.72
N GLY A 623 -6.92 -26.73 -10.12
CA GLY A 623 -6.38 -25.36 -10.15
C GLY A 623 -7.24 -24.34 -9.40
N PHE A 624 -8.16 -24.81 -8.55
CA PHE A 624 -9.03 -23.98 -7.71
C PHE A 624 -8.34 -23.72 -6.38
N TRP A 625 -7.99 -22.47 -6.12
CA TRP A 625 -7.42 -22.03 -4.84
C TRP A 625 -8.49 -22.03 -3.73
N LEU A 626 -8.21 -22.61 -2.57
CA LEU A 626 -9.20 -22.75 -1.48
C LEU A 626 -9.24 -21.56 -0.51
N GLY A 627 -8.29 -20.62 -0.62
CA GLY A 627 -8.26 -19.43 0.21
C GLY A 627 -9.44 -18.46 0.00
N LYS A 628 -9.49 -17.45 0.87
CA LYS A 628 -10.55 -16.43 0.90
C LYS A 628 -10.33 -15.42 -0.23
N LEU A 629 -11.21 -15.43 -1.22
CA LEU A 629 -11.27 -14.43 -2.29
C LEU A 629 -12.39 -13.42 -1.98
N GLU A 630 -12.04 -12.16 -1.78
CA GLU A 630 -12.99 -11.06 -1.57
C GLU A 630 -12.98 -10.09 -2.75
N VAL A 631 -14.14 -9.54 -3.06
CA VAL A 631 -14.33 -8.54 -4.10
C VAL A 631 -15.15 -7.40 -3.53
N SER A 632 -14.70 -6.17 -3.72
CA SER A 632 -15.49 -4.97 -3.42
C SER A 632 -15.50 -4.04 -4.62
N THR A 633 -16.68 -3.53 -4.97
CA THR A 633 -16.87 -2.51 -6.01
C THR A 633 -17.11 -1.17 -5.33
N HIS A 634 -16.41 -0.11 -5.73
CA HIS A 634 -16.66 1.23 -5.22
C HIS A 634 -18.03 1.75 -5.68
N GLN A 635 -19.11 1.47 -4.94
CA GLN A 635 -20.31 2.31 -5.04
C GLN A 635 -19.96 3.70 -4.52
N GLY A 636 -20.19 4.71 -5.37
CA GLY A 636 -19.88 6.10 -5.11
C GLY A 636 -20.44 6.57 -3.77
N THR A 637 -19.53 6.74 -2.83
CA THR A 637 -19.50 7.89 -1.93
C THR A 637 -18.06 8.04 -1.46
N LEU A 638 -17.46 9.20 -1.72
CA LEU A 638 -16.55 9.86 -0.77
C LEU A 638 -17.36 10.10 0.52
N ARG A 639 -17.64 9.02 1.24
CA ARG A 639 -18.10 9.02 2.61
C ARG A 639 -17.23 7.99 3.26
N SER A 640 -16.39 8.49 4.17
CA SER A 640 -15.89 7.79 5.33
C SER A 640 -16.86 6.67 5.75
N LYS A 641 -16.68 5.48 5.17
CA LYS A 641 -17.07 4.25 5.82
C LYS A 641 -15.90 4.03 6.75
N THR A 642 -16.14 4.36 8.01
CA THR A 642 -15.34 3.97 9.15
C THR A 642 -14.68 2.64 8.85
N ALA A 643 -13.35 2.67 8.74
CA ALA A 643 -12.56 1.48 8.68
C ALA A 643 -12.73 0.77 10.04
N ASP A 644 -13.75 -0.08 10.14
CA ASP A 644 -13.90 -1.10 11.20
C ASP A 644 -12.88 -2.24 11.02
N TYR A 645 -11.75 -1.95 10.37
CA TYR A 645 -10.60 -2.83 10.21
C TYR A 645 -9.78 -3.01 11.50
N TRP A 646 -10.12 -2.28 12.57
CA TRP A 646 -9.35 -2.22 13.81
C TRP A 646 -10.20 -2.53 15.05
N ARG A 647 -10.73 -3.76 15.13
CA ARG A 647 -11.16 -4.35 16.40
C ARG A 647 -10.24 -5.49 16.81
#